data_AF-A0A5R9PWZ6-F1
#
_entry.id   AF-A0A5R9PWZ6-F1
#
_cell.length_a   1.000
_cell.length_b   1.000
_cell.length_c   1.000
_cell.angle_alpha   90.00
_cell.angle_beta   90.00
_cell.angle_gamma   90.00
#
_symmetry.space_group_name_H-M   'P 1'
#
loop_
_entity.id
_entity.type
_entity.pdbx_description
1 polymer ?
#
loop_
_entity_poly.entity_id
_entity_poly.type
_entity_poly.pdbx_seq_one_letter_code
_entity_poly.pdbx_strand_id
1 'polypeptide(L)'
;MFINKVVHFLNWEFNPSTNTLNWLGKDASPNGSMSIELEAKQALLLSYLISIQGQIALREALQKHIWFDRYVDDKTINATISKLRRALGGDTKSIIKTHPKQGYSFTPNVLSDKSASTKHHSFKFKAMLSLLLLFTLFSVASFTVYFTKPHASETKVESQPVTSPQAIKPLTFITGWNSAPQLSKSNLLGFIHRDPELQTQHLIVQKSQNNQHREVFKIEHVRAFSWARNSDTLYFIKETDKQCHIIKRELVSVTPTYHDEVIKDCRTGMNLQSISVDSKQEWLYFPSRNSDTQVHSIKRYHMQQKITEQLTFPIKVHQMDSYAQINPANTHFAFIRFFQARHAQLMVYDLKDGSVEKLVTLETTHPLRVSWADNRTLVFNKNATTIATIDIKQRKTIEIYKTDKQISMPILNGKTLLVSVGQETNSNTVEVNLANDSLLPNYLARSPFTNYAGTTYRSHEHLKTAVISLRTGKQEVWLIENGIFTQLTHLKDSKLTYLLFSSNGSKLLFKQDTQLGLIDLTSKAITYLTLPYSEFKPPVFACHSEQTLLLPVRENNQWHLYKYNMYSQHSERLLNNINDFHQNCDLGTYYVTQPDKLGIYPLDSNWQITTEHIFFADRQFNHFRHWDADGEYIYALEGQNQLLQQHIESKEITRREIQELQTWGINVEYGHLILNKSHSMNTFVGETEISKSLL
;
A
#
# COMPACT_ATOMS: atom_id res chain seq x y z
N MET A 1 -21.64 8.33 -8.26
CA MET A 1 -20.45 7.78 -8.95
C MET A 1 -19.56 8.97 -9.32
N PHE A 2 -18.24 8.87 -9.21
CA PHE A 2 -17.30 9.93 -9.62
C PHE A 2 -16.51 9.43 -10.82
N ILE A 3 -16.14 10.29 -11.76
CA ILE A 3 -15.19 9.91 -12.80
C ILE A 3 -13.80 9.71 -12.21
N ASN A 4 -13.11 8.65 -12.63
CA ASN A 4 -11.77 8.25 -12.17
C ASN A 4 -10.72 8.20 -13.29
N LYS A 5 -11.08 8.66 -14.49
CA LYS A 5 -10.21 8.77 -15.66
C LYS A 5 -10.09 10.23 -16.07
N VAL A 6 -9.02 10.55 -16.81
CA VAL A 6 -8.86 11.85 -17.45
C VAL A 6 -10.00 12.03 -18.45
N VAL A 7 -10.62 13.21 -18.41
CA VAL A 7 -11.73 13.55 -19.31
C VAL A 7 -11.43 14.85 -20.03
N HIS A 8 -11.79 14.89 -21.31
CA HIS A 8 -11.68 16.09 -22.13
C HIS A 8 -13.06 16.66 -22.38
N PHE A 9 -13.22 17.96 -22.19
CA PHE A 9 -14.44 18.67 -22.54
C PHE A 9 -14.07 20.07 -23.00
N LEU A 10 -14.70 20.55 -24.08
CA LEU A 10 -14.25 21.77 -24.76
C LEU A 10 -12.74 21.67 -25.04
N ASN A 11 -11.93 22.58 -24.49
CA ASN A 11 -10.46 22.55 -24.53
C ASN A 11 -9.85 22.33 -23.14
N TRP A 12 -10.61 21.76 -22.20
CA TRP A 12 -10.15 21.41 -20.86
C TRP A 12 -9.87 19.92 -20.77
N GLU A 13 -8.75 19.56 -20.18
CA GLU A 13 -8.45 18.24 -19.67
C GLU A 13 -8.60 18.27 -18.15
N PHE A 14 -9.50 17.47 -17.60
CA PHE A 14 -9.65 17.31 -16.17
C PHE A 14 -9.12 15.94 -15.73
N ASN A 15 -8.16 15.95 -14.81
CA ASN A 15 -7.63 14.75 -14.18
C ASN A 15 -8.15 14.62 -12.73
N PRO A 16 -9.10 13.71 -12.45
CA PRO A 16 -9.68 13.55 -11.12
C PRO A 16 -8.72 12.90 -10.10
N SER A 17 -7.61 12.28 -10.54
CA SER A 17 -6.62 11.66 -9.64
C SER A 17 -5.64 12.68 -9.07
N THR A 18 -5.35 13.75 -9.83
CA THR A 18 -4.46 14.84 -9.44
C THR A 18 -5.21 16.13 -9.10
N ASN A 19 -6.54 16.17 -9.28
CA ASN A 19 -7.39 17.35 -9.16
C ASN A 19 -6.97 18.51 -10.08
N THR A 20 -6.36 18.24 -11.23
CA THR A 20 -5.85 19.29 -12.12
C THR A 20 -6.75 19.52 -13.34
N LEU A 21 -6.94 20.78 -13.71
CA LEU A 21 -7.52 21.24 -14.98
C LEU A 21 -6.40 21.81 -15.86
N ASN A 22 -6.18 21.20 -17.03
CA ASN A 22 -5.21 21.67 -18.01
C ASN A 22 -5.93 22.22 -19.24
N TRP A 23 -5.50 23.39 -19.71
CA TRP A 23 -6.01 23.98 -20.95
C TRP A 23 -5.23 23.41 -22.15
N LEU A 24 -5.97 22.86 -23.11
CA LEU A 24 -5.46 22.24 -24.33
C LEU A 24 -5.63 23.13 -25.57
N GLY A 25 -6.23 24.30 -25.42
CA GLY A 25 -6.42 25.25 -26.52
C GLY A 25 -5.09 25.89 -26.94
N LYS A 26 -4.99 26.28 -28.21
CA LYS A 26 -3.80 26.98 -28.75
C LYS A 26 -3.73 28.45 -28.32
N ASP A 27 -4.84 29.01 -27.86
CA ASP A 27 -4.96 30.38 -27.39
C ASP A 27 -4.83 30.45 -25.85
N ALA A 28 -4.70 31.66 -25.30
CA ALA A 28 -4.66 31.88 -23.85
C ALA A 28 -5.91 31.29 -23.17
N SER A 29 -5.70 30.59 -22.05
CA SER A 29 -6.78 30.00 -21.27
C SER A 29 -7.82 31.05 -20.82
N PRO A 30 -9.12 30.72 -20.79
CA PRO A 30 -10.19 31.63 -20.38
C PRO A 30 -10.08 32.21 -18.96
N ASN A 31 -9.21 31.66 -18.12
CA ASN A 31 -8.92 32.15 -16.76
C ASN A 31 -7.46 32.66 -16.60
N GLY A 32 -6.69 32.72 -17.69
CA GLY A 32 -5.29 33.17 -17.70
C GLY A 32 -4.25 32.13 -17.28
N SER A 33 -4.64 30.90 -16.91
CA SER A 33 -3.73 29.83 -16.47
C SER A 33 -3.84 28.58 -17.33
N MET A 34 -2.70 28.04 -17.77
CA MET A 34 -2.63 26.82 -18.59
C MET A 34 -2.85 25.53 -17.78
N SER A 35 -2.63 25.58 -16.47
CA SER A 35 -2.88 24.46 -15.54
C SER A 35 -3.33 24.99 -14.19
N ILE A 36 -4.36 24.37 -13.60
CA ILE A 36 -4.99 24.79 -12.35
C ILE A 36 -5.21 23.57 -11.47
N GLU A 37 -4.73 23.63 -10.22
CA GLU A 37 -5.08 22.66 -9.19
C GLU A 37 -6.40 23.08 -8.52
N LEU A 38 -7.40 22.21 -8.60
CA LEU A 38 -8.69 22.39 -7.95
C LEU A 38 -8.62 21.94 -6.48
N GLU A 39 -9.22 22.72 -5.58
CA GLU A 39 -9.48 22.27 -4.21
C GLU A 39 -10.27 20.95 -4.24
N ALA A 40 -10.05 20.05 -3.29
CA ALA A 40 -10.64 18.71 -3.28
C ALA A 40 -12.17 18.69 -3.47
N LYS A 41 -12.90 19.65 -2.89
CA LYS A 41 -14.36 19.75 -3.05
C LYS A 41 -14.78 20.25 -4.43
N GLN A 42 -13.98 21.10 -5.07
CA GLN A 42 -14.23 21.57 -6.44
C GLN A 42 -14.00 20.44 -7.45
N ALA A 43 -12.91 19.67 -7.26
CA ALA A 43 -12.62 18.51 -8.10
C ALA A 43 -13.67 17.41 -7.96
N LEU A 44 -14.09 17.10 -6.72
CA LEU A 44 -15.19 16.16 -6.46
C LEU A 44 -16.50 16.66 -7.10
N LEU A 45 -16.81 17.94 -6.95
CA LEU A 45 -18.01 18.55 -7.54
C LEU A 45 -18.00 18.46 -9.07
N LEU A 46 -16.89 18.82 -9.72
CA LEU A 46 -16.73 18.71 -11.17
C LEU A 46 -16.83 17.25 -11.62
N SER A 47 -16.14 16.34 -10.92
CA SER A 47 -16.15 14.90 -11.21
C SER A 47 -17.57 14.29 -11.10
N TYR A 48 -18.35 14.72 -10.10
CA TYR A 48 -19.73 14.29 -9.94
C TYR A 48 -20.66 14.88 -11.00
N LEU A 49 -20.53 16.16 -11.30
CA LEU A 49 -21.34 16.81 -12.33
C LEU A 49 -21.09 16.21 -13.71
N ILE A 50 -19.85 15.84 -14.01
CA ILE A 50 -19.47 15.13 -15.25
C ILE A 50 -20.02 13.70 -15.27
N SER A 51 -19.98 12.98 -14.16
CA SER A 51 -20.41 11.56 -14.13
C SER A 51 -21.90 11.37 -14.39
N ILE A 52 -22.72 12.39 -14.12
CA ILE A 52 -24.17 12.38 -14.39
C ILE A 52 -24.54 13.17 -15.67
N GLN A 53 -23.54 13.59 -16.46
CA GLN A 53 -23.61 14.22 -17.78
C GLN A 53 -25.00 14.74 -18.23
N GLY A 54 -25.20 16.06 -18.18
CA GLY A 54 -26.45 16.70 -18.63
C GLY A 54 -27.61 16.63 -17.64
N GLN A 55 -27.60 15.70 -16.69
CA GLN A 55 -28.64 15.58 -15.66
C GLN A 55 -28.51 16.66 -14.57
N ILE A 56 -29.62 16.95 -13.88
CA ILE A 56 -29.66 17.91 -12.78
C ILE A 56 -29.19 17.22 -11.50
N ALA A 57 -28.01 17.60 -11.01
CA ALA A 57 -27.57 17.29 -9.66
C ALA A 57 -28.39 18.10 -8.66
N LEU A 58 -29.36 17.45 -8.00
CA LEU A 58 -30.16 18.05 -6.92
C LEU A 58 -29.27 18.52 -5.76
N ARG A 59 -29.63 19.61 -5.09
CA ARG A 59 -28.84 20.15 -3.96
C ARG A 59 -28.63 19.13 -2.84
N GLU A 60 -29.65 18.37 -2.48
CA GLU A 60 -29.56 17.29 -1.50
C GLU A 60 -28.60 16.17 -1.95
N ALA A 61 -28.63 15.83 -3.24
CA ALA A 61 -27.71 14.87 -3.82
C ALA A 61 -26.27 15.40 -3.83
N LEU A 62 -26.05 16.69 -4.10
CA LEU A 62 -24.75 17.34 -3.99
C LEU A 62 -24.25 17.33 -2.54
N GLN A 63 -25.10 17.64 -1.56
CA GLN A 63 -24.76 17.54 -0.14
C GLN A 63 -24.33 16.11 0.22
N LYS A 64 -25.14 15.10 -0.13
CA LYS A 64 -24.86 13.70 0.17
C LYS A 64 -23.57 13.20 -0.50
N HIS A 65 -23.38 13.47 -1.79
CA HIS A 65 -22.27 12.92 -2.55
C HIS A 65 -20.97 13.71 -2.39
N ILE A 66 -21.02 15.04 -2.24
CA ILE A 66 -19.82 15.87 -2.15
C ILE A 66 -19.40 16.08 -0.69
N TRP A 67 -20.34 16.14 0.26
CA TRP A 67 -20.07 16.40 1.68
C TRP A 67 -20.29 15.20 2.63
N PHE A 68 -20.75 14.04 2.14
CA PHE A 68 -20.76 12.74 2.84
C PHE A 68 -21.28 12.82 4.29
N ASP A 69 -22.61 12.95 4.44
CA ASP A 69 -23.38 13.06 5.70
C ASP A 69 -23.13 14.32 6.57
N ARG A 70 -22.23 15.21 6.16
CA ARG A 70 -22.13 16.56 6.74
C ARG A 70 -23.17 17.50 6.15
N TYR A 71 -24.03 18.07 6.98
CA TYR A 71 -24.96 19.13 6.57
C TYR A 71 -24.18 20.38 6.12
N VAL A 72 -24.49 20.90 4.93
CA VAL A 72 -23.97 22.18 4.43
C VAL A 72 -25.12 23.02 3.91
N ASP A 73 -25.07 24.32 4.18
CA ASP A 73 -26.09 25.24 3.70
C ASP A 73 -25.95 25.52 2.20
N ASP A 74 -27.02 26.04 1.59
CA ASP A 74 -27.04 26.41 0.17
C ASP A 74 -25.94 27.42 -0.18
N LYS A 75 -25.54 28.28 0.78
CA LYS A 75 -24.46 29.26 0.59
C LYS A 75 -23.14 28.56 0.31
N THR A 76 -22.84 27.47 1.00
CA THR A 76 -21.61 26.67 0.81
C THR A 76 -21.58 26.00 -0.56
N ILE A 77 -22.72 25.44 -1.00
CA ILE A 77 -22.86 24.84 -2.34
C ILE A 77 -22.67 25.91 -3.42
N ASN A 78 -23.33 27.06 -3.28
CA ASN A 78 -23.22 28.19 -4.19
C ASN A 78 -21.79 28.73 -4.28
N ALA A 79 -21.08 28.81 -3.15
CA ALA A 79 -19.70 29.27 -3.08
C ALA A 79 -18.75 28.31 -3.80
N THR A 80 -18.94 27.00 -3.64
CA THR A 80 -18.10 25.97 -4.29
C THR A 80 -18.35 25.96 -5.80
N ILE A 81 -19.61 26.08 -6.25
CA ILE A 81 -19.94 26.26 -7.68
C ILE A 81 -19.30 27.53 -8.23
N SER A 82 -19.34 28.64 -7.48
CA SER A 82 -18.75 29.90 -7.92
C SER A 82 -17.23 29.83 -8.04
N LYS A 83 -16.55 29.17 -7.09
CA LYS A 83 -15.11 28.89 -7.18
C LYS A 83 -14.77 28.03 -8.39
N LEU A 84 -15.52 26.96 -8.62
CA LEU A 84 -15.32 26.07 -9.77
C LEU A 84 -15.54 26.79 -11.11
N ARG A 85 -16.58 27.63 -11.21
CA ARG A 85 -16.78 28.48 -12.40
C ARG A 85 -15.63 29.45 -12.62
N ARG A 86 -15.08 30.07 -11.57
CA ARG A 86 -13.89 30.92 -11.72
C ARG A 86 -12.68 30.12 -12.24
N ALA A 87 -12.50 28.90 -11.74
CA ALA A 87 -11.42 28.02 -12.20
C ALA A 87 -11.59 27.58 -13.65
N LEU A 88 -12.80 27.53 -14.21
CA LEU A 88 -13.03 27.16 -15.62
C LEU A 88 -12.91 28.35 -16.59
N GLY A 89 -13.21 29.58 -16.13
CA GLY A 89 -13.12 30.81 -16.93
C GLY A 89 -14.09 30.88 -18.12
N GLY A 90 -14.21 32.05 -18.76
CA GLY A 90 -15.11 32.24 -19.92
C GLY A 90 -16.62 32.11 -19.59
N ASP A 91 -17.42 31.60 -20.53
CA ASP A 91 -18.87 31.41 -20.36
C ASP A 91 -19.20 30.17 -19.50
N THR A 92 -18.93 30.29 -18.20
CA THR A 92 -19.11 29.19 -17.25
C THR A 92 -20.56 28.86 -16.92
N LYS A 93 -21.50 29.72 -17.28
CA LYS A 93 -22.94 29.47 -17.13
C LYS A 93 -23.45 28.48 -18.18
N SER A 94 -22.79 28.39 -19.33
CA SER A 94 -23.04 27.35 -20.33
C SER A 94 -22.22 26.07 -20.11
N ILE A 95 -21.26 26.06 -19.17
CA ILE A 95 -20.52 24.85 -18.75
C ILE A 95 -21.18 24.16 -17.56
N ILE A 96 -21.51 24.93 -16.52
CA ILE A 96 -22.29 24.47 -15.37
C ILE A 96 -23.56 25.31 -15.35
N LYS A 97 -24.72 24.73 -15.67
CA LYS A 97 -26.00 25.44 -15.70
C LYS A 97 -26.64 25.43 -14.31
N THR A 98 -27.14 26.58 -13.84
CA THR A 98 -27.93 26.67 -12.61
C THR A 98 -29.40 26.40 -12.91
N HIS A 99 -30.02 25.50 -12.16
CA HIS A 99 -31.47 25.29 -12.14
C HIS A 99 -32.04 25.84 -10.82
N PRO A 100 -32.72 27.01 -10.83
CA PRO A 100 -33.21 27.66 -9.60
C PRO A 100 -34.00 26.70 -8.71
N LYS A 101 -33.75 26.72 -7.41
CA LYS A 101 -34.38 25.85 -6.38
C LYS A 101 -34.19 24.34 -6.55
N GLN A 102 -33.60 23.86 -7.65
CA GLN A 102 -33.36 22.43 -7.87
C GLN A 102 -31.89 22.01 -7.73
N GLY A 103 -30.97 22.62 -8.50
CA GLY A 103 -29.61 22.10 -8.56
C GLY A 103 -28.76 22.65 -9.70
N TYR A 104 -27.80 21.83 -10.18
CA TYR A 104 -26.85 22.19 -11.23
C TYR A 104 -26.67 21.06 -12.24
N SER A 105 -26.37 21.37 -13.50
CA SER A 105 -26.06 20.36 -14.52
C SER A 105 -24.78 20.72 -15.27
N PHE A 106 -24.00 19.71 -15.64
CA PHE A 106 -22.87 19.86 -16.55
C PHE A 106 -23.32 19.64 -17.99
N THR A 107 -22.99 20.57 -18.88
CA THR A 107 -23.55 20.64 -20.24
C THR A 107 -22.58 20.31 -21.36
N PRO A 108 -21.25 20.52 -21.26
CA PRO A 108 -20.34 20.14 -22.34
C PRO A 108 -20.30 18.65 -22.60
N ASN A 109 -20.20 18.25 -23.87
CA ASN A 109 -19.93 16.86 -24.24
C ASN A 109 -18.53 16.45 -23.79
N VAL A 110 -18.46 15.30 -23.12
CA VAL A 110 -17.21 14.73 -22.61
C VAL A 110 -16.70 13.71 -23.61
N LEU A 111 -15.53 13.98 -24.18
CA LEU A 111 -14.79 13.04 -25.00
C LEU A 111 -13.99 12.15 -24.06
N SER A 112 -14.52 10.96 -23.77
CA SER A 112 -13.72 9.85 -23.26
C SER A 112 -13.06 9.20 -24.46
N ASP A 113 -11.74 9.01 -24.43
CA ASP A 113 -10.98 8.38 -25.52
C ASP A 113 -11.67 7.09 -26.00
N LYS A 114 -12.38 7.22 -27.12
CA LYS A 114 -12.75 6.13 -28.00
C LYS A 114 -11.80 6.24 -29.18
N SER A 115 -10.91 5.24 -29.27
CA SER A 115 -10.27 4.71 -30.49
C SER A 115 -10.35 5.64 -31.71
N ALA A 116 -9.20 6.24 -32.05
CA ALA A 116 -9.02 6.95 -33.31
C ALA A 116 -9.27 6.00 -34.50
N SER A 117 -10.40 6.18 -35.19
CA SER A 117 -10.62 5.62 -36.52
C SER A 117 -10.17 6.66 -37.57
N THR A 118 -9.09 6.37 -38.28
CA THR A 118 -8.60 7.17 -39.41
C THR A 118 -9.53 7.01 -40.62
N LYS A 119 -10.08 8.12 -41.13
CA LYS A 119 -10.72 8.16 -42.46
C LYS A 119 -9.66 8.44 -43.53
N HIS A 120 -9.54 7.53 -44.49
CA HIS A 120 -8.76 7.73 -45.71
C HIS A 120 -9.41 8.80 -46.59
N HIS A 121 -8.67 9.87 -46.90
CA HIS A 121 -8.97 10.77 -48.01
C HIS A 121 -8.02 10.46 -49.17
N SER A 122 -8.57 10.05 -50.31
CA SER A 122 -7.83 9.83 -51.55
C SER A 122 -7.39 11.18 -52.14
N PHE A 123 -6.08 11.46 -52.17
CA PHE A 123 -5.51 12.64 -52.82
C PHE A 123 -4.57 12.24 -53.98
N LYS A 124 -4.62 13.02 -55.06
CA LYS A 124 -4.13 12.68 -56.41
C LYS A 124 -2.60 12.44 -56.46
N PHE A 125 -2.22 11.22 -56.85
CA PHE A 125 -0.89 10.60 -56.73
C PHE A 125 0.24 11.16 -57.62
N LYS A 126 0.01 12.15 -58.50
CA LYS A 126 1.04 12.59 -59.47
C LYS A 126 1.83 13.85 -59.10
N ALA A 127 1.35 14.67 -58.16
CA ALA A 127 2.06 15.87 -57.72
C ALA A 127 2.96 15.65 -56.48
N MET A 128 2.81 14.50 -55.80
CA MET A 128 3.50 14.21 -54.54
C MET A 128 4.88 13.56 -54.76
N LEU A 129 5.13 12.93 -55.91
CA LEU A 129 6.40 12.22 -56.19
C LEU A 129 7.58 13.18 -56.46
N SER A 130 7.32 14.34 -57.07
CA SER A 130 8.36 15.36 -57.32
C SER A 130 8.75 16.14 -56.06
N LEU A 131 7.79 16.38 -55.14
CA LEU A 131 8.06 16.98 -53.84
C LEU A 131 8.82 16.03 -52.91
N LEU A 132 8.53 14.73 -52.96
CA LEU A 132 9.24 13.71 -52.16
C LEU A 132 10.73 13.62 -52.52
N LEU A 133 11.08 13.71 -53.81
CA LEU A 133 12.48 13.71 -54.26
C LEU A 133 13.27 14.94 -53.77
N LEU A 134 12.67 16.14 -53.85
CA LEU A 134 13.27 17.37 -53.33
C LEU A 134 13.40 17.35 -51.80
N PHE A 135 12.42 16.79 -51.09
CA PHE A 135 12.47 16.66 -49.64
C PHE A 135 13.51 15.62 -49.20
N THR A 136 13.69 14.52 -49.96
CA THR A 136 14.75 13.54 -49.69
C THR A 136 16.14 14.16 -49.87
N LEU A 137 16.39 14.92 -50.94
CA LEU A 137 17.65 15.63 -51.15
C LEU A 137 17.93 16.68 -50.06
N PHE A 138 16.91 17.41 -49.63
CA PHE A 138 17.05 18.39 -48.56
C PHE A 138 17.26 17.75 -47.17
N SER A 139 16.61 16.61 -46.93
CA SER A 139 16.79 15.83 -45.70
C SER A 139 18.17 15.18 -45.62
N VAL A 140 18.72 14.67 -46.73
CA VAL A 140 20.09 14.11 -46.79
C VAL A 140 21.15 15.20 -46.59
N ALA A 141 20.97 16.39 -47.19
CA ALA A 141 21.86 17.54 -46.98
C ALA A 141 21.77 18.10 -45.55
N SER A 142 20.58 18.13 -44.95
CA SER A 142 20.42 18.53 -43.53
C SER A 142 21.00 17.48 -42.58
N PHE A 143 20.93 16.19 -42.93
CA PHE A 143 21.53 15.11 -42.17
C PHE A 143 23.07 15.22 -42.18
N THR A 144 23.70 15.43 -43.33
CA THR A 144 25.17 15.61 -43.37
C THR A 144 25.66 16.85 -42.61
N VAL A 145 24.90 17.95 -42.59
CA VAL A 145 25.25 19.15 -41.79
C VAL A 145 25.00 18.94 -40.28
N TYR A 146 23.99 18.16 -39.91
CA TYR A 146 23.69 17.85 -38.50
C TYR A 146 24.73 16.92 -37.88
N PHE A 147 25.26 15.96 -38.65
CA PHE A 147 26.27 15.00 -38.18
C PHE A 147 27.73 15.48 -38.29
N THR A 148 27.99 16.59 -38.99
CA THR A 148 29.34 17.20 -39.07
C THR A 148 29.55 18.35 -38.09
N LYS A 149 28.51 18.78 -37.35
CA LYS A 149 28.71 19.68 -36.21
C LYS A 149 29.29 18.89 -35.02
N PRO A 150 30.50 19.21 -34.53
CA PRO A 150 31.00 18.61 -33.30
C PRO A 150 30.03 18.97 -32.17
N HIS A 151 29.33 17.96 -31.68
CA HIS A 151 28.40 18.10 -30.57
C HIS A 151 29.23 18.42 -29.34
N ALA A 152 29.17 19.68 -28.89
CA ALA A 152 29.60 20.03 -27.55
C ALA A 152 28.81 19.14 -26.61
N SER A 153 29.53 18.20 -25.97
CA SER A 153 28.91 17.21 -25.10
C SER A 153 28.24 17.93 -23.94
N GLU A 154 26.92 18.08 -24.02
CA GLU A 154 26.10 18.27 -22.84
C GLU A 154 26.37 17.06 -21.95
N THR A 155 27.08 17.33 -20.87
CA THR A 155 27.45 16.35 -19.87
C THR A 155 26.15 15.88 -19.23
N LYS A 156 25.59 14.80 -19.76
CA LYS A 156 24.63 13.98 -19.06
C LYS A 156 25.33 13.59 -17.77
N VAL A 157 24.95 14.20 -16.65
CA VAL A 157 25.38 13.76 -15.33
C VAL A 157 24.72 12.40 -15.13
N GLU A 158 25.38 11.39 -15.67
CA GLU A 158 25.19 10.00 -15.36
C GLU A 158 25.33 9.91 -13.84
N SER A 159 24.22 9.65 -13.16
CA SER A 159 24.21 9.38 -11.73
C SER A 159 25.22 8.27 -11.50
N GLN A 160 26.35 8.60 -10.90
CA GLN A 160 27.40 7.63 -10.64
C GLN A 160 26.75 6.44 -9.91
N PRO A 161 26.98 5.20 -10.38
CA PRO A 161 26.50 4.04 -9.65
C PRO A 161 27.04 4.13 -8.23
N VAL A 162 26.13 4.04 -7.24
CA VAL A 162 26.50 3.85 -5.83
C VAL A 162 27.52 2.72 -5.83
N THR A 163 28.78 3.07 -5.55
CA THR A 163 29.90 2.16 -5.49
C THR A 163 29.53 1.01 -4.56
N SER A 164 30.00 -0.22 -4.83
CA SER A 164 29.67 -1.43 -4.06
C SER A 164 29.50 -1.10 -2.57
N PRO A 165 28.28 -1.24 -2.00
CA PRO A 165 27.96 -0.66 -0.71
C PRO A 165 28.88 -1.24 0.36
N GLN A 166 29.50 -0.35 1.14
CA GLN A 166 30.30 -0.76 2.28
C GLN A 166 29.42 -1.64 3.20
N ALA A 167 29.94 -2.82 3.55
CA ALA A 167 29.19 -3.81 4.30
C ALA A 167 28.70 -3.23 5.63
N ILE A 168 27.44 -3.54 5.99
CA ILE A 168 26.87 -3.09 7.26
C ILE A 168 27.55 -3.85 8.39
N LYS A 169 28.19 -3.12 9.30
CA LYS A 169 28.79 -3.66 10.52
C LYS A 169 27.73 -3.79 11.61
N PRO A 170 27.48 -4.99 12.17
CA PRO A 170 26.52 -5.16 13.25
C PRO A 170 26.95 -4.43 14.53
N LEU A 171 26.00 -3.82 15.22
CA LEU A 171 26.17 -3.16 16.52
C LEU A 171 25.45 -3.89 17.67
N THR A 172 24.47 -4.74 17.35
CA THR A 172 23.71 -5.52 18.34
C THR A 172 23.82 -7.01 18.04
N PHE A 173 23.92 -7.83 19.09
CA PHE A 173 24.11 -9.28 18.99
C PHE A 173 23.05 -10.08 19.77
N ILE A 174 22.03 -9.39 20.28
CA ILE A 174 20.95 -9.98 21.09
C ILE A 174 19.88 -10.56 20.15
N THR A 175 19.42 -11.77 20.44
CA THR A 175 18.34 -12.46 19.69
C THR A 175 17.00 -11.77 19.89
N GLY A 176 16.22 -11.58 18.82
CA GLY A 176 14.95 -10.86 18.82
C GLY A 176 14.92 -9.74 17.76
N TRP A 177 13.94 -8.84 17.88
CA TRP A 177 13.81 -7.69 16.98
C TRP A 177 14.50 -6.47 17.58
N ASN A 178 15.64 -6.11 17.02
CA ASN A 178 16.38 -4.90 17.36
C ASN A 178 16.10 -3.83 16.29
N SER A 179 15.50 -2.72 16.71
CA SER A 179 14.99 -1.68 15.80
C SER A 179 15.12 -0.26 16.37
N ALA A 180 14.76 0.74 15.56
CA ALA A 180 14.69 2.15 15.93
C ALA A 180 15.98 2.70 16.60
N PRO A 181 17.18 2.46 16.02
CA PRO A 181 18.42 2.91 16.62
C PRO A 181 18.46 4.43 16.73
N GLN A 182 19.14 4.95 17.78
CA GLN A 182 19.49 6.36 17.93
C GLN A 182 20.77 6.52 18.75
N LEU A 183 21.51 7.60 18.49
CA LEU A 183 22.72 7.96 19.24
C LEU A 183 22.47 9.16 20.15
N SER A 184 23.01 9.07 21.36
CA SER A 184 23.15 10.21 22.28
C SER A 184 24.36 11.08 21.93
N LYS A 185 24.55 12.21 22.61
CA LYS A 185 25.73 13.07 22.46
C LYS A 185 27.04 12.32 22.76
N SER A 186 27.04 11.49 23.80
CA SER A 186 28.18 10.67 24.22
C SER A 186 28.32 9.35 23.45
N ASN A 187 27.70 9.24 22.28
CA ASN A 187 27.70 8.04 21.43
C ASN A 187 27.13 6.79 22.14
N LEU A 188 26.14 6.95 23.02
CA LEU A 188 25.37 5.82 23.52
C LEU A 188 24.34 5.40 22.47
N LEU A 189 24.35 4.11 22.13
CA LEU A 189 23.35 3.53 21.22
C LEU A 189 22.12 3.14 22.03
N GLY A 190 21.00 3.81 21.78
CA GLY A 190 19.67 3.36 22.19
C GLY A 190 18.99 2.61 21.05
N PHE A 191 18.29 1.52 21.36
CA PHE A 191 17.46 0.79 20.39
C PHE A 191 16.29 0.10 21.08
N ILE A 192 15.20 -0.12 20.34
CA ILE A 192 14.07 -0.91 20.80
C ILE A 192 14.37 -2.38 20.53
N HIS A 193 14.25 -3.19 21.58
CA HIS A 193 14.38 -4.63 21.54
C HIS A 193 13.02 -5.27 21.83
N ARG A 194 12.55 -6.16 20.96
CA ARG A 194 11.34 -6.97 21.19
C ARG A 194 11.70 -8.45 21.16
N ASP A 195 11.29 -9.15 22.21
CA ASP A 195 11.32 -10.60 22.24
C ASP A 195 9.97 -11.12 21.72
N PRO A 196 9.94 -11.79 20.55
CA PRO A 196 8.71 -12.29 19.97
C PRO A 196 8.07 -13.44 20.76
N GLU A 197 8.84 -14.21 21.53
CA GLU A 197 8.33 -15.31 22.35
C GLU A 197 7.67 -14.77 23.62
N LEU A 198 8.31 -13.80 24.26
CA LEU A 198 7.80 -13.19 25.49
C LEU A 198 6.79 -12.06 25.24
N GLN A 199 6.64 -11.63 23.98
CA GLN A 199 5.83 -10.46 23.58
C GLN A 199 6.17 -9.17 24.36
N THR A 200 7.39 -9.06 24.87
CA THR A 200 7.83 -7.89 25.64
C THR A 200 8.69 -6.97 24.78
N GLN A 201 8.55 -5.65 25.02
CA GLN A 201 9.32 -4.62 24.32
C GLN A 201 10.09 -3.77 25.33
N HIS A 202 11.38 -3.57 25.06
CA HIS A 202 12.33 -2.91 25.93
C HIS A 202 13.12 -1.85 25.17
N LEU A 203 13.54 -0.80 25.85
CA LEU A 203 14.61 0.07 25.40
C LEU A 203 15.92 -0.41 26.01
N ILE A 204 16.90 -0.70 25.17
CA ILE A 204 18.26 -1.03 25.60
C ILE A 204 19.16 0.15 25.22
N VAL A 205 19.95 0.63 26.18
CA VAL A 205 20.99 1.62 25.94
C VAL A 205 22.34 0.98 26.22
N GLN A 206 23.23 1.00 25.23
CA GLN A 206 24.53 0.39 25.30
C GLN A 206 25.64 1.33 24.82
N LYS A 207 26.86 1.07 25.27
CA LYS A 207 28.08 1.65 24.71
C LYS A 207 28.68 0.67 23.71
N SER A 208 28.98 1.12 22.50
CA SER A 208 29.64 0.30 21.46
C SER A 208 30.98 0.93 21.09
N GLN A 209 32.09 0.24 21.38
CA GLN A 209 33.45 0.66 21.02
C GLN A 209 34.27 -0.58 20.66
N ASN A 210 35.01 -0.56 19.53
CA ASN A 210 35.94 -1.62 19.13
C ASN A 210 35.35 -3.04 19.17
N ASN A 211 34.13 -3.24 18.64
CA ASN A 211 33.37 -4.50 18.70
C ASN A 211 33.02 -5.00 20.12
N GLN A 212 33.30 -4.21 21.15
CA GLN A 212 32.78 -4.45 22.49
C GLN A 212 31.46 -3.71 22.66
N HIS A 213 30.47 -4.41 23.21
CA HIS A 213 29.19 -3.84 23.60
C HIS A 213 29.01 -4.04 25.11
N ARG A 214 28.59 -2.99 25.78
CA ARG A 214 28.23 -3.04 27.20
C ARG A 214 26.88 -2.36 27.37
N GLU A 215 25.88 -3.12 27.83
CA GLU A 215 24.61 -2.55 28.28
C GLU A 215 24.89 -1.58 29.43
N VAL A 216 24.36 -0.36 29.30
CA VAL A 216 24.38 0.67 30.34
C VAL A 216 23.14 0.52 31.22
N PHE A 217 21.98 0.38 30.60
CA PHE A 217 20.71 0.06 31.26
C PHE A 217 19.66 -0.43 30.26
N LYS A 218 18.63 -1.07 30.81
CA LYS A 218 17.42 -1.52 30.11
C LYS A 218 16.19 -0.89 30.76
N ILE A 219 15.21 -0.51 29.96
CA ILE A 219 13.90 -0.02 30.43
C ILE A 219 12.81 -0.88 29.79
N GLU A 220 11.98 -1.50 30.63
CA GLU A 220 10.88 -2.33 30.17
C GLU A 220 9.66 -1.51 29.75
N HIS A 221 8.83 -2.11 28.88
CA HIS A 221 7.55 -1.56 28.43
C HIS A 221 7.68 -0.22 27.68
N VAL A 222 8.78 -0.01 26.95
CA VAL A 222 9.01 1.23 26.19
C VAL A 222 8.49 1.10 24.77
N ARG A 223 7.57 1.98 24.36
CA ARG A 223 6.97 2.00 23.00
C ARG A 223 7.82 2.75 21.99
N ALA A 224 8.34 3.90 22.39
CA ALA A 224 9.17 4.79 21.57
C ALA A 224 10.07 5.64 22.46
N PHE A 225 11.17 6.12 21.91
CA PHE A 225 12.10 6.99 22.63
C PHE A 225 12.75 8.02 21.69
N SER A 226 13.34 9.06 22.27
CA SER A 226 14.18 10.03 21.59
C SER A 226 15.27 10.52 22.52
N TRP A 227 16.50 10.59 22.02
CA TRP A 227 17.51 11.44 22.66
C TRP A 227 17.18 12.91 22.40
N ALA A 228 17.33 13.77 23.42
CA ALA A 228 17.35 15.20 23.19
C ALA A 228 18.67 15.59 22.51
N ARG A 229 18.58 16.50 21.55
CA ARG A 229 19.70 16.82 20.66
C ARG A 229 20.87 17.41 21.47
N ASN A 230 22.09 16.98 21.14
CA ASN A 230 23.34 17.43 21.77
C ASN A 230 23.36 17.26 23.31
N SER A 231 22.58 16.32 23.83
CA SER A 231 22.51 15.96 25.25
C SER A 231 22.54 14.44 25.44
N ASP A 232 22.77 13.99 26.67
CA ASP A 232 22.52 12.61 27.10
C ASP A 232 21.20 12.50 27.88
N THR A 233 20.24 13.38 27.58
CA THR A 233 18.88 13.33 28.13
C THR A 233 17.99 12.48 27.22
N LEU A 234 17.33 11.50 27.82
CA LEU A 234 16.47 10.53 27.15
C LEU A 234 15.00 10.85 27.43
N TYR A 235 14.17 10.83 26.41
CA TYR A 235 12.71 10.90 26.53
C TYR A 235 12.11 9.62 25.98
N PHE A 236 11.18 9.00 26.71
CA PHE A 236 10.58 7.74 26.28
C PHE A 236 9.13 7.60 26.73
N ILE A 237 8.39 6.79 25.98
CA ILE A 237 7.00 6.45 26.26
C ILE A 237 6.99 5.08 26.91
N LYS A 238 6.62 5.02 28.19
CA LYS A 238 6.44 3.77 28.93
C LYS A 238 4.97 3.45 29.02
N GLU A 239 4.55 2.28 28.53
CA GLU A 239 3.15 1.86 28.49
C GLU A 239 2.99 0.43 29.00
N THR A 240 2.24 0.28 30.09
CA THR A 240 1.71 -0.99 30.61
C THR A 240 0.22 -1.08 30.30
N ASP A 241 -0.41 -2.21 30.60
CA ASP A 241 -1.85 -2.41 30.37
C ASP A 241 -2.74 -1.35 31.05
N LYS A 242 -2.25 -0.73 32.14
CA LYS A 242 -3.01 0.22 32.96
C LYS A 242 -2.53 1.66 32.87
N GLN A 243 -1.26 1.89 32.52
CA GLN A 243 -0.63 3.21 32.63
C GLN A 243 0.22 3.51 31.40
N CYS A 244 0.20 4.77 30.97
CA CYS A 244 1.07 5.25 29.91
C CYS A 244 1.64 6.61 30.34
N HIS A 245 2.97 6.72 30.38
CA HIS A 245 3.68 7.95 30.74
C HIS A 245 4.77 8.28 29.72
N ILE A 246 4.91 9.57 29.43
CA ILE A 246 6.10 10.12 28.79
C ILE A 246 7.05 10.55 29.90
N ILE A 247 8.24 9.97 29.90
CA ILE A 247 9.24 10.11 30.96
C ILE A 247 10.51 10.73 30.37
N LYS A 248 11.10 11.67 31.12
CA LYS A 248 12.43 12.22 30.90
C LYS A 248 13.41 11.54 31.85
N ARG A 249 14.56 11.15 31.34
CA ARG A 249 15.69 10.60 32.11
C ARG A 249 16.97 11.34 31.78
N GLU A 250 17.62 11.90 32.79
CA GLU A 250 18.95 12.48 32.65
C GLU A 250 20.03 11.46 33.04
N LEU A 251 21.04 11.32 32.18
CA LEU A 251 22.19 10.45 32.43
C LEU A 251 23.33 11.25 33.07
N VAL A 252 23.70 10.86 34.29
CA VAL A 252 24.85 11.43 34.99
C VAL A 252 26.08 10.57 34.70
N SER A 253 27.15 11.21 34.21
CA SER A 253 28.24 10.61 33.43
C SER A 253 29.15 9.58 34.12
N VAL A 254 28.92 9.19 35.39
CA VAL A 254 29.92 8.42 36.17
C VAL A 254 29.32 7.26 36.99
N THR A 255 28.01 7.16 37.18
CA THR A 255 27.36 6.06 37.93
C THR A 255 25.98 5.73 37.36
N PRO A 256 25.43 4.51 37.56
CA PRO A 256 24.08 4.13 37.12
C PRO A 256 23.00 4.76 38.00
N THR A 257 23.17 6.02 38.41
CA THR A 257 22.13 6.82 39.04
C THR A 257 21.44 7.64 37.97
N TYR A 258 20.15 7.43 37.82
CA TYR A 258 19.29 8.14 36.88
C TYR A 258 18.13 8.78 37.64
N HIS A 259 17.66 9.93 37.13
CA HIS A 259 16.46 10.59 37.63
C HIS A 259 15.38 10.53 36.56
N ASP A 260 14.25 9.90 36.91
CA ASP A 260 13.07 9.82 36.05
C ASP A 260 12.05 10.89 36.47
N GLU A 261 11.71 11.74 35.52
CA GLU A 261 10.68 12.76 35.66
C GLU A 261 9.51 12.41 34.73
N VAL A 262 8.30 12.27 35.29
CA VAL A 262 7.08 12.11 34.50
C VAL A 262 6.70 13.47 33.91
N ILE A 263 6.81 13.60 32.60
CA ILE A 263 6.55 14.85 31.87
C ILE A 263 5.07 15.00 31.55
N LYS A 264 4.43 13.90 31.15
CA LYS A 264 3.03 13.89 30.71
C LYS A 264 2.45 12.47 30.70
N ASP A 265 1.19 12.31 31.10
CA ASP A 265 0.45 11.08 30.88
C ASP A 265 0.06 10.92 29.40
N CYS A 266 0.23 9.71 28.89
CA CYS A 266 -0.36 9.28 27.64
C CYS A 266 -1.55 8.36 27.91
N ARG A 267 -2.38 8.13 26.88
CA ARG A 267 -3.53 7.22 27.01
C ARG A 267 -3.10 5.84 26.53
N THR A 268 -3.45 4.81 27.30
CA THR A 268 -3.20 3.40 26.94
C THR A 268 -3.95 3.01 25.67
N GLY A 269 -3.42 2.03 24.94
CA GLY A 269 -3.98 1.57 23.67
C GLY A 269 -3.81 2.58 22.53
N MET A 270 -3.00 3.62 22.73
CA MET A 270 -2.57 4.50 21.64
C MET A 270 -1.36 3.88 20.95
N ASN A 271 -1.43 3.72 19.62
CA ASN A 271 -0.27 3.30 18.83
C ASN A 271 0.71 4.48 18.66
N LEU A 272 1.40 4.85 19.74
CA LEU A 272 2.43 5.88 19.79
C LEU A 272 3.75 5.30 19.25
N GLN A 273 4.03 5.54 17.97
CA GLN A 273 5.20 4.96 17.28
C GLN A 273 6.43 5.88 17.27
N SER A 274 6.31 7.11 17.75
CA SER A 274 7.43 8.07 17.76
C SER A 274 7.24 9.18 18.78
N ILE A 275 8.35 9.71 19.26
CA ILE A 275 8.43 10.93 20.06
C ILE A 275 9.63 11.74 19.58
N SER A 276 9.57 13.06 19.69
CA SER A 276 10.69 13.95 19.34
C SER A 276 10.68 15.18 20.25
N VAL A 277 11.86 15.72 20.54
CA VAL A 277 12.05 16.85 21.45
C VAL A 277 12.88 17.90 20.71
N ASP A 278 12.51 19.17 20.84
CA ASP A 278 13.26 20.26 20.24
C ASP A 278 14.65 20.44 20.87
N SER A 279 15.54 21.16 20.18
CA SER A 279 16.91 21.33 20.67
C SER A 279 17.01 22.17 21.95
N LYS A 280 15.94 22.91 22.29
CA LYS A 280 15.83 23.67 23.55
C LYS A 280 15.25 22.86 24.71
N GLN A 281 14.70 21.68 24.45
CA GLN A 281 13.97 20.87 25.43
C GLN A 281 12.80 21.63 26.08
N GLU A 282 12.08 22.41 25.28
CA GLU A 282 10.87 23.14 25.69
C GLU A 282 9.62 22.41 25.17
N TRP A 283 9.72 21.83 23.97
CA TRP A 283 8.60 21.23 23.25
C TRP A 283 8.82 19.76 22.95
N LEU A 284 7.78 18.98 23.23
CA LEU A 284 7.66 17.57 22.91
C LEU A 284 6.68 17.37 21.75
N TYR A 285 7.04 16.60 20.73
CA TYR A 285 6.22 16.29 19.56
C TYR A 285 5.84 14.81 19.56
N PHE A 286 4.56 14.50 19.40
CA PHE A 286 4.06 13.12 19.44
C PHE A 286 2.75 12.96 18.65
N PRO A 287 2.49 11.78 18.06
CA PRO A 287 1.19 11.46 17.48
C PRO A 287 0.14 11.33 18.59
N SER A 288 -1.11 11.70 18.32
CA SER A 288 -2.22 11.61 19.27
C SER A 288 -3.49 11.21 18.54
N ARG A 289 -4.25 10.28 19.12
CA ARG A 289 -5.54 9.83 18.58
C ARG A 289 -6.65 10.74 19.10
N ASN A 290 -7.46 11.29 18.20
CA ASN A 290 -8.65 12.03 18.59
C ASN A 290 -9.79 11.05 18.94
N SER A 291 -10.51 11.28 20.05
CA SER A 291 -11.53 10.38 20.57
C SER A 291 -12.68 10.16 19.60
N ASP A 292 -13.06 11.20 18.86
CA ASP A 292 -14.32 11.22 18.11
C ASP A 292 -14.16 10.68 16.69
N THR A 293 -12.96 10.78 16.11
CA THR A 293 -12.71 10.46 14.70
C THR A 293 -11.78 9.26 14.49
N GLN A 294 -11.14 8.78 15.56
CA GLN A 294 -10.07 7.78 15.51
C GLN A 294 -8.88 8.16 14.61
N VAL A 295 -8.81 9.40 14.14
CA VAL A 295 -7.73 9.94 13.30
C VAL A 295 -6.53 10.29 14.19
N HIS A 296 -5.32 9.94 13.72
CA HIS A 296 -4.07 10.27 14.40
C HIS A 296 -3.50 11.58 13.83
N SER A 297 -3.31 12.56 14.69
CA SER A 297 -2.71 13.87 14.38
C SER A 297 -1.42 14.06 15.16
N ILE A 298 -0.52 14.92 14.70
CA ILE A 298 0.65 15.33 15.49
C ILE A 298 0.27 16.48 16.41
N LYS A 299 0.61 16.34 17.69
CA LYS A 299 0.51 17.38 18.71
C LYS A 299 1.91 17.76 19.22
N ARG A 300 2.03 18.95 19.79
CA ARG A 300 3.17 19.34 20.62
C ARG A 300 2.74 19.70 22.03
N TYR A 301 3.62 19.50 23.00
CA TYR A 301 3.41 19.82 24.41
C TYR A 301 4.56 20.65 24.94
N HIS A 302 4.26 21.82 25.51
CA HIS A 302 5.22 22.65 26.18
C HIS A 302 5.45 22.12 27.60
N MET A 303 6.67 21.66 27.91
CA MET A 303 6.94 20.94 29.15
C MET A 303 6.81 21.81 30.40
N GLN A 304 7.27 23.06 30.36
CA GLN A 304 7.16 24.01 31.47
C GLN A 304 5.75 24.61 31.63
N GLN A 305 5.16 25.11 30.53
CA GLN A 305 3.84 25.76 30.55
C GLN A 305 2.68 24.76 30.65
N LYS A 306 2.94 23.48 30.41
CA LYS A 306 1.95 22.39 30.39
C LYS A 306 0.83 22.58 29.35
N ILE A 307 1.11 23.30 28.27
CA ILE A 307 0.16 23.57 27.18
C ILE A 307 0.32 22.51 26.08
N THR A 308 -0.80 22.02 25.54
CA THR A 308 -0.81 21.09 24.40
C THR A 308 -1.42 21.77 23.18
N GLU A 309 -0.75 21.70 22.03
CA GLU A 309 -1.20 22.25 20.76
C GLU A 309 -1.30 21.16 19.70
N GLN A 310 -2.32 21.23 18.86
CA GLN A 310 -2.44 20.36 17.70
C GLN A 310 -1.83 21.03 16.47
N LEU A 311 -0.91 20.33 15.82
CA LEU A 311 -0.19 20.85 14.65
C LEU A 311 -0.85 20.37 13.36
N THR A 312 -1.19 19.08 13.26
CA THR A 312 -1.75 18.53 12.03
C THR A 312 -3.24 18.22 12.14
N PHE A 313 -3.93 18.32 11.00
CA PHE A 313 -5.36 18.07 10.87
C PHE A 313 -5.57 17.16 9.64
N PRO A 314 -5.49 15.83 9.78
CA PRO A 314 -5.70 14.93 8.65
C PRO A 314 -7.13 15.10 8.12
N ILE A 315 -7.26 15.36 6.81
CA ILE A 315 -8.49 15.89 6.20
C ILE A 315 -9.47 14.75 5.84
N LYS A 316 -8.98 13.53 5.64
CA LYS A 316 -9.81 12.37 5.24
C LYS A 316 -9.98 11.40 6.41
N VAL A 317 -11.17 10.80 6.49
CA VAL A 317 -11.41 9.64 7.36
C VAL A 317 -10.35 8.57 7.02
N HIS A 318 -9.73 7.99 8.06
CA HIS A 318 -8.66 6.99 7.98
C HIS A 318 -7.28 7.45 7.49
N GLN A 319 -6.98 8.76 7.51
CA GLN A 319 -5.60 9.22 7.50
C GLN A 319 -4.99 9.15 8.90
N MET A 320 -3.71 8.81 8.98
CA MET A 320 -2.95 8.79 10.23
C MET A 320 -1.60 9.48 10.04
N ASP A 321 -1.36 10.54 10.81
CA ASP A 321 -0.05 11.19 10.90
C ASP A 321 0.75 10.56 12.06
N SER A 322 1.97 10.12 11.76
CA SER A 322 2.89 9.48 12.73
C SER A 322 4.35 9.81 12.40
N TYR A 323 5.31 9.27 13.16
CA TYR A 323 6.75 9.44 12.96
C TYR A 323 7.22 10.90 12.90
N ALA A 324 6.68 11.76 13.78
CA ALA A 324 7.05 13.17 13.85
C ALA A 324 8.46 13.37 14.38
N GLN A 325 9.28 14.15 13.67
CA GLN A 325 10.66 14.49 14.02
C GLN A 325 10.94 15.97 13.74
N ILE A 326 11.37 16.72 14.75
CA ILE A 326 11.77 18.14 14.63
C ILE A 326 13.19 18.26 14.05
N ASN A 327 13.41 19.26 13.19
CA ASN A 327 14.74 19.55 12.64
C ASN A 327 15.65 20.23 13.69
N PRO A 328 16.98 20.19 13.52
CA PRO A 328 17.90 20.78 14.49
C PRO A 328 17.67 22.29 14.78
N ALA A 329 17.19 23.05 13.79
CA ALA A 329 16.90 24.48 13.92
C ALA A 329 15.56 24.80 14.62
N ASN A 330 14.74 23.81 14.96
CA ASN A 330 13.39 23.96 15.51
C ASN A 330 12.45 24.81 14.62
N THR A 331 12.65 24.77 13.30
CA THR A 331 11.84 25.52 12.33
C THR A 331 10.86 24.64 11.58
N HIS A 332 11.17 23.37 11.42
CA HIS A 332 10.34 22.42 10.66
C HIS A 332 10.27 21.09 11.38
N PHE A 333 9.15 20.39 11.27
CA PHE A 333 9.09 18.98 11.60
C PHE A 333 8.63 18.15 10.39
N ALA A 334 9.21 16.97 10.25
CA ALA A 334 8.81 15.99 9.26
C ALA A 334 7.92 14.93 9.92
N PHE A 335 6.98 14.38 9.16
CA PHE A 335 6.11 13.30 9.63
C PHE A 335 5.66 12.43 8.45
N ILE A 336 5.11 11.26 8.75
CA ILE A 336 4.59 10.32 7.77
C ILE A 336 3.07 10.28 7.87
N ARG A 337 2.40 10.55 6.75
CA ARG A 337 0.94 10.45 6.61
C ARG A 337 0.56 9.13 5.93
N PHE A 338 -0.12 8.26 6.65
CA PHE A 338 -0.60 6.98 6.16
C PHE A 338 -2.00 7.11 5.55
N PHE A 339 -2.23 6.38 4.46
CA PHE A 339 -3.51 6.23 3.78
C PHE A 339 -3.90 4.75 3.77
N GLN A 340 -5.20 4.49 3.88
CA GLN A 340 -5.90 3.24 4.25
C GLN A 340 -5.36 1.84 3.88
N ALA A 341 -4.30 1.65 3.07
CA ALA A 341 -3.64 0.34 2.97
C ALA A 341 -2.32 0.25 2.17
N ARG A 342 -1.87 1.27 1.41
CA ARG A 342 -0.82 1.01 0.39
C ARG A 342 0.23 2.08 0.11
N HIS A 343 0.00 3.31 0.53
CA HIS A 343 1.01 4.35 0.37
C HIS A 343 0.99 5.28 1.58
N ALA A 344 2.17 5.78 1.89
CA ALA A 344 2.37 6.83 2.85
C ALA A 344 2.94 8.05 2.13
N GLN A 345 2.88 9.20 2.77
CA GLN A 345 3.50 10.42 2.26
C GLN A 345 4.46 10.95 3.31
N LEU A 346 5.68 11.27 2.88
CA LEU A 346 6.59 12.06 3.68
C LEU A 346 6.15 13.52 3.58
N MET A 347 5.84 14.11 4.72
CA MET A 347 5.34 15.46 4.85
C MET A 347 6.31 16.30 5.66
N VAL A 348 6.33 17.61 5.40
CA VAL A 348 7.03 18.62 6.21
C VAL A 348 6.06 19.71 6.61
N TYR A 349 6.19 20.17 7.84
CA TYR A 349 5.43 21.27 8.43
C TYR A 349 6.38 22.40 8.78
N ASP A 350 6.09 23.63 8.36
CA ASP A 350 6.81 24.84 8.77
C ASP A 350 6.17 25.42 10.04
N LEU A 351 6.95 25.54 11.13
CA LEU A 351 6.47 26.03 12.42
C LEU A 351 6.21 27.55 12.43
N LYS A 352 6.71 28.30 11.45
CA LYS A 352 6.55 29.75 11.36
C LYS A 352 5.16 30.13 10.85
N ASP A 353 4.68 29.48 9.80
CA ASP A 353 3.41 29.85 9.14
C ASP A 353 2.35 28.74 9.18
N GLY A 354 2.72 27.53 9.63
CA GLY A 354 1.82 26.38 9.72
C GLY A 354 1.55 25.67 8.40
N SER A 355 2.31 25.98 7.35
CA SER A 355 2.18 25.32 6.06
C SER A 355 2.60 23.84 6.13
N VAL A 356 1.94 23.00 5.34
CA VAL A 356 2.19 21.57 5.27
C VAL A 356 2.38 21.15 3.82
N GLU A 357 3.52 20.55 3.55
CA GLU A 357 3.93 20.21 2.19
C GLU A 357 4.25 18.72 2.06
N LYS A 358 3.80 18.12 0.96
CA LYS A 358 4.18 16.76 0.58
C LYS A 358 5.55 16.79 -0.10
N LEU A 359 6.46 15.94 0.36
CA LEU A 359 7.77 15.74 -0.28
C LEU A 359 7.75 14.61 -1.29
N VAL A 360 7.37 13.41 -0.85
CA VAL A 360 7.42 12.20 -1.67
C VAL A 360 6.36 11.20 -1.21
N THR A 361 5.86 10.39 -2.14
CA THR A 361 5.01 9.24 -1.84
C THR A 361 5.89 8.02 -1.59
N LEU A 362 5.64 7.32 -0.48
CA LEU A 362 6.36 6.15 -0.03
C LEU A 362 5.48 4.90 -0.14
N GLU A 363 6.11 3.76 -0.39
CA GLU A 363 5.47 2.46 -0.25
C GLU A 363 5.41 2.03 1.22
N THR A 364 4.35 1.35 1.63
CA THR A 364 4.16 0.87 3.02
C THR A 364 4.52 -0.60 3.19
N THR A 365 5.34 -1.16 2.29
CA THR A 365 5.75 -2.58 2.28
C THR A 365 6.82 -2.90 3.32
N HIS A 366 7.38 -1.88 3.97
CA HIS A 366 8.38 -2.01 5.03
C HIS A 366 8.13 -0.95 6.13
N PRO A 367 8.70 -1.12 7.34
CA PRO A 367 8.65 -0.10 8.37
C PRO A 367 9.18 1.24 7.85
N LEU A 368 8.45 2.31 8.13
CA LEU A 368 8.79 3.66 7.69
C LEU A 368 9.17 4.53 8.89
N ARG A 369 10.26 5.27 8.74
CA ARG A 369 10.69 6.33 9.65
C ARG A 369 11.45 7.37 8.84
N VAL A 370 11.47 8.60 9.33
CA VAL A 370 12.29 9.68 8.80
C VAL A 370 13.20 10.22 9.90
N SER A 371 14.38 10.69 9.53
CA SER A 371 15.28 11.45 10.40
C SER A 371 15.86 12.66 9.66
N TRP A 372 16.30 13.66 10.42
CA TRP A 372 16.98 14.83 9.87
C TRP A 372 18.50 14.61 9.84
N ALA A 373 19.12 14.71 8.67
CA ALA A 373 20.57 14.77 8.52
C ALA A 373 21.11 16.14 8.97
N ASP A 374 20.38 17.21 8.61
CA ASP A 374 20.70 18.60 8.93
C ASP A 374 19.39 19.43 9.04
N ASN A 375 19.46 20.76 8.94
CA ASN A 375 18.29 21.64 9.05
C ASN A 375 17.31 21.56 7.87
N ARG A 376 17.72 20.98 6.74
CA ARG A 376 17.03 21.00 5.45
C ARG A 376 16.96 19.63 4.76
N THR A 377 17.81 18.69 5.15
CA THR A 377 17.90 17.38 4.51
C THR A 377 17.31 16.29 5.40
N LEU A 378 16.37 15.53 4.84
CA LEU A 378 15.78 14.35 5.48
C LEU A 378 16.42 13.08 4.94
N VAL A 379 16.51 12.05 5.78
CA VAL A 379 16.94 10.69 5.43
C VAL A 379 15.78 9.74 5.64
N PHE A 380 15.53 8.88 4.65
CA PHE A 380 14.39 7.97 4.66
C PHE A 380 14.66 6.71 3.82
N ASN A 381 13.88 5.66 4.07
CA ASN A 381 13.82 4.49 3.21
C ASN A 381 13.07 4.81 1.92
N LYS A 382 13.76 4.76 0.77
CA LYS A 382 13.10 4.86 -0.54
C LYS A 382 12.32 3.58 -0.86
N ASN A 383 12.89 2.44 -0.50
CA ASN A 383 12.26 1.12 -0.53
C ASN A 383 12.90 0.24 0.58
N ALA A 384 12.59 -1.06 0.59
CA ALA A 384 13.07 -2.00 1.60
C ALA A 384 14.61 -2.17 1.63
N THR A 385 15.34 -1.79 0.59
CA THR A 385 16.78 -2.03 0.45
C THR A 385 17.60 -0.77 0.10
N THR A 386 16.93 0.38 -0.06
CA THR A 386 17.56 1.65 -0.48
C THR A 386 17.23 2.77 0.50
N ILE A 387 18.27 3.48 0.97
CA ILE A 387 18.16 4.73 1.73
C ILE A 387 18.43 5.90 0.79
N ALA A 388 17.60 6.94 0.91
CA ALA A 388 17.75 8.18 0.17
C ALA A 388 17.70 9.39 1.11
N THR A 389 18.24 10.49 0.62
CA THR A 389 18.08 11.82 1.20
C THR A 389 17.19 12.69 0.34
N ILE A 390 16.55 13.69 0.94
CA ILE A 390 15.80 14.72 0.21
C ILE A 390 15.98 16.10 0.88
N ASP A 391 16.39 17.10 0.10
CA ASP A 391 16.40 18.50 0.52
C ASP A 391 14.98 19.08 0.39
N ILE A 392 14.46 19.63 1.49
CA ILE A 392 13.06 20.11 1.57
C ILE A 392 12.77 21.32 0.66
N LYS A 393 13.78 22.08 0.26
CA LYS A 393 13.65 23.27 -0.58
C LYS A 393 13.88 22.94 -2.06
N GLN A 394 14.95 22.21 -2.38
CA GLN A 394 15.30 21.83 -3.75
C GLN A 394 14.44 20.67 -4.27
N ARG A 395 13.81 19.89 -3.39
CA ARG A 395 13.07 18.66 -3.71
C ARG A 395 13.90 17.61 -4.45
N LYS A 396 15.23 17.72 -4.37
CA LYS A 396 16.16 16.78 -4.99
C LYS A 396 16.31 15.58 -4.08
N THR A 397 16.01 14.39 -4.62
CA THR A 397 16.23 13.11 -3.94
C THR A 397 17.54 12.49 -4.41
N ILE A 398 18.37 12.00 -3.49
CA ILE A 398 19.64 11.35 -3.78
C ILE A 398 19.65 9.99 -3.08
N GLU A 399 19.92 8.91 -3.81
CA GLU A 399 20.14 7.60 -3.20
C GLU A 399 21.54 7.57 -2.59
N ILE A 400 21.62 7.32 -1.27
CA ILE A 400 22.88 7.37 -0.54
C ILE A 400 23.40 5.99 -0.13
N TYR A 401 22.52 4.98 -0.10
CA TYR A 401 22.89 3.61 0.25
C TYR A 401 21.93 2.59 -0.35
N LYS A 402 22.46 1.45 -0.80
CA LYS A 402 21.69 0.32 -1.32
C LYS A 402 22.30 -0.98 -0.81
N THR A 403 21.49 -2.01 -0.56
CA THR A 403 21.96 -3.34 -0.09
C THR A 403 21.06 -4.44 -0.66
N ASP A 404 21.41 -5.69 -0.44
CA ASP A 404 20.60 -6.89 -0.70
C ASP A 404 19.74 -7.29 0.51
N LYS A 405 20.03 -6.74 1.70
CA LYS A 405 19.27 -6.99 2.92
C LYS A 405 18.16 -5.98 3.11
N GLN A 406 17.06 -6.40 3.72
CA GLN A 406 16.04 -5.46 4.16
C GLN A 406 16.61 -4.54 5.24
N ILE A 407 16.44 -3.23 5.07
CA ILE A 407 16.88 -2.21 6.01
C ILE A 407 15.74 -1.23 6.29
N SER A 408 15.70 -0.68 7.50
CA SER A 408 14.68 0.27 7.92
C SER A 408 15.21 1.24 8.98
N MET A 409 14.42 2.29 9.22
CA MET A 409 14.63 3.26 10.30
C MET A 409 16.00 3.97 10.29
N PRO A 410 16.39 4.59 9.16
CA PRO A 410 17.71 5.18 8.99
C PRO A 410 17.91 6.41 9.89
N ILE A 411 19.11 6.50 10.48
CA ILE A 411 19.63 7.71 11.11
C ILE A 411 21.00 8.02 10.54
N LEU A 412 21.17 9.24 10.05
CA LEU A 412 22.45 9.73 9.58
C LEU A 412 23.04 10.68 10.62
N ASN A 413 24.23 10.36 11.12
CA ASN A 413 25.00 11.20 12.03
C ASN A 413 26.36 11.51 11.40
N GLY A 414 26.52 12.70 10.84
CA GLY A 414 27.67 13.02 9.99
C GLY A 414 27.71 12.09 8.79
N LYS A 415 28.71 11.21 8.71
CA LYS A 415 28.82 10.19 7.65
C LYS A 415 28.29 8.82 8.04
N THR A 416 28.05 8.59 9.33
CA THR A 416 27.68 7.27 9.83
C THR A 416 26.18 7.09 9.66
N LEU A 417 25.79 6.13 8.85
CA LEU A 417 24.40 5.69 8.69
C LEU A 417 24.14 4.51 9.62
N LEU A 418 23.18 4.68 10.53
CA LEU A 418 22.61 3.61 11.34
C LEU A 418 21.30 3.11 10.74
N VAL A 419 21.12 1.80 10.71
CA VAL A 419 19.90 1.15 10.21
C VAL A 419 19.53 -0.07 11.04
N SER A 420 18.25 -0.41 11.07
CA SER A 420 17.77 -1.73 11.48
C SER A 420 17.83 -2.67 10.27
N VAL A 421 18.46 -3.84 10.40
CA VAL A 421 18.72 -4.79 9.33
C VAL A 421 17.97 -6.10 9.59
N GLY A 422 17.29 -6.60 8.57
CA GLY A 422 16.49 -7.83 8.62
C GLY A 422 14.98 -7.57 8.51
N GLN A 423 14.24 -8.67 8.36
CA GLN A 423 12.78 -8.68 8.38
C GLN A 423 12.34 -9.24 9.74
N GLU A 424 11.34 -8.64 10.40
CA GLU A 424 10.86 -9.07 11.73
C GLU A 424 10.14 -10.43 11.66
N THR A 425 9.38 -10.68 10.58
CA THR A 425 8.62 -11.90 10.38
C THR A 425 8.77 -12.38 8.94
N ASN A 426 8.91 -13.69 8.74
CA ASN A 426 8.67 -14.31 7.45
C ASN A 426 7.47 -15.26 7.54
N SER A 427 7.08 -15.85 6.41
CA SER A 427 6.07 -16.89 6.37
C SER A 427 6.50 -18.00 5.44
N ASN A 428 5.96 -19.20 5.65
CA ASN A 428 6.14 -20.34 4.77
C ASN A 428 4.79 -20.97 4.45
N THR A 429 4.64 -21.44 3.21
CA THR A 429 3.42 -22.16 2.81
C THR A 429 3.46 -23.56 3.40
N VAL A 430 2.39 -23.90 4.12
CA VAL A 430 2.17 -25.22 4.69
C VAL A 430 0.80 -25.75 4.24
N GLU A 431 0.63 -27.05 4.35
CA GLU A 431 -0.64 -27.73 4.22
C GLU A 431 -0.99 -28.50 5.48
N VAL A 432 -2.28 -28.74 5.69
CA VAL A 432 -2.79 -29.60 6.74
C VAL A 432 -3.75 -30.59 6.10
N ASN A 433 -3.52 -31.89 6.29
CA ASN A 433 -4.45 -32.91 5.85
C ASN A 433 -5.67 -32.94 6.78
N LEU A 434 -6.84 -32.63 6.23
CA LEU A 434 -8.08 -32.52 7.01
C LEU A 434 -8.69 -33.88 7.37
N ALA A 435 -8.28 -34.96 6.71
CA ALA A 435 -8.68 -36.33 7.06
C ALA A 435 -7.99 -36.86 8.33
N ASN A 436 -6.89 -36.22 8.77
CA ASN A 436 -6.17 -36.64 9.96
C ASN A 436 -6.82 -36.10 11.24
N ASP A 437 -6.84 -36.90 12.31
CA ASP A 437 -7.28 -36.45 13.63
C ASP A 437 -6.39 -35.31 14.17
N SER A 438 -5.08 -35.39 13.96
CA SER A 438 -4.14 -34.33 14.34
C SER A 438 -3.85 -33.40 13.16
N LEU A 439 -4.25 -32.14 13.28
CA LEU A 439 -4.07 -31.09 12.26
C LEU A 439 -2.64 -30.50 12.25
N LEU A 440 -1.64 -31.37 12.07
CA LEU A 440 -0.24 -30.97 12.02
C LEU A 440 0.14 -30.40 10.64
N PRO A 441 0.83 -29.25 10.58
CA PRO A 441 1.25 -28.66 9.32
C PRO A 441 2.42 -29.40 8.69
N ASN A 442 2.30 -29.71 7.40
CA ASN A 442 3.39 -30.14 6.53
C ASN A 442 3.87 -28.96 5.67
N TYR A 443 5.19 -28.82 5.48
CA TYR A 443 5.72 -27.70 4.70
C TYR A 443 5.69 -28.00 3.20
N LEU A 444 4.90 -27.24 2.46
CA LEU A 444 4.92 -27.24 1.00
C LEU A 444 6.08 -26.41 0.45
N ALA A 445 6.38 -25.27 1.09
CA ALA A 445 7.47 -24.39 0.70
C ALA A 445 8.17 -23.80 1.93
N ARG A 446 9.25 -24.46 2.36
CA ARG A 446 10.10 -23.99 3.48
C ARG A 446 11.32 -23.26 2.96
N SER A 447 11.53 -22.03 3.42
CA SER A 447 12.73 -21.25 3.10
C SER A 447 13.00 -20.20 4.19
N PRO A 448 14.23 -19.63 4.25
CA PRO A 448 14.51 -18.48 5.11
C PRO A 448 13.83 -17.19 4.61
N PHE A 449 13.33 -17.20 3.37
CA PHE A 449 12.59 -16.10 2.76
C PHE A 449 11.09 -16.30 2.91
N THR A 450 10.33 -15.21 2.81
CA THR A 450 8.86 -15.27 2.84
C THR A 450 8.33 -16.02 1.61
N ASN A 451 7.62 -17.11 1.84
CA ASN A 451 6.74 -17.80 0.89
C ASN A 451 5.28 -17.59 1.31
N TYR A 452 4.40 -17.27 0.37
CA TYR A 452 2.97 -17.08 0.65
C TYR A 452 2.08 -17.33 -0.58
N ALA A 453 0.77 -17.31 -0.33
CA ALA A 453 -0.29 -17.51 -1.34
C ALA A 453 -0.09 -18.81 -2.14
N GLY A 454 0.24 -19.88 -1.42
CA GLY A 454 0.42 -21.18 -2.04
C GLY A 454 -0.88 -21.77 -2.58
N THR A 455 -0.75 -22.54 -3.65
CA THR A 455 -1.79 -23.39 -4.25
C THR A 455 -1.12 -24.68 -4.72
N THR A 456 -1.90 -25.74 -4.86
CA THR A 456 -1.45 -27.07 -5.25
C THR A 456 -2.25 -27.61 -6.41
N TYR A 457 -1.62 -28.52 -7.14
CA TYR A 457 -2.29 -29.41 -8.07
C TYR A 457 -1.86 -30.84 -7.73
N ARG A 458 -2.84 -31.73 -7.56
CA ARG A 458 -2.63 -33.12 -7.17
C ARG A 458 -3.22 -34.04 -8.24
N SER A 459 -2.38 -34.92 -8.79
CA SER A 459 -2.79 -36.11 -9.52
C SER A 459 -2.27 -37.36 -8.80
N HIS A 460 -2.70 -38.55 -9.23
CA HIS A 460 -2.30 -39.82 -8.62
C HIS A 460 -0.77 -40.00 -8.48
N GLU A 461 0.03 -39.38 -9.36
CA GLU A 461 1.50 -39.53 -9.36
C GLU A 461 2.27 -38.23 -9.10
N HIS A 462 1.61 -37.07 -9.09
CA HIS A 462 2.31 -35.78 -9.06
C HIS A 462 1.64 -34.76 -8.14
N LEU A 463 2.44 -34.19 -7.24
CA LEU A 463 2.11 -32.96 -6.52
C LEU A 463 2.91 -31.81 -7.11
N LYS A 464 2.20 -30.78 -7.59
CA LYS A 464 2.78 -29.49 -7.93
C LYS A 464 2.36 -28.48 -6.87
N THR A 465 3.31 -27.68 -6.40
CA THR A 465 3.00 -26.52 -5.55
C THR A 465 3.48 -25.26 -6.23
N ALA A 466 2.64 -24.23 -6.29
CA ALA A 466 3.06 -22.90 -6.69
C ALA A 466 2.98 -21.95 -5.50
N VAL A 467 4.00 -21.11 -5.30
CA VAL A 467 4.06 -20.11 -4.23
C VAL A 467 4.59 -18.78 -4.75
N ILE A 468 4.20 -17.69 -4.09
CA ILE A 468 4.88 -16.40 -4.24
C ILE A 468 6.02 -16.38 -3.24
N SER A 469 7.24 -16.08 -3.69
CA SER A 469 8.44 -16.10 -2.87
C SER A 469 9.29 -14.84 -3.04
N LEU A 470 9.85 -14.35 -1.93
CA LEU A 470 10.75 -13.18 -1.87
C LEU A 470 12.24 -13.53 -2.02
N ARG A 471 12.59 -14.77 -2.38
CA ARG A 471 13.99 -15.25 -2.39
C ARG A 471 14.94 -14.54 -3.35
N THR A 472 14.41 -13.81 -4.34
CA THR A 472 15.20 -13.00 -5.28
C THR A 472 15.34 -11.54 -4.83
N GLY A 473 14.80 -11.20 -3.66
CA GLY A 473 14.62 -9.82 -3.20
C GLY A 473 13.35 -9.14 -3.76
N LYS A 474 12.61 -9.81 -4.65
CA LYS A 474 11.34 -9.36 -5.23
C LYS A 474 10.28 -10.45 -5.16
N GLN A 475 9.02 -10.08 -5.33
CA GLN A 475 7.91 -11.04 -5.39
C GLN A 475 7.92 -11.75 -6.75
N GLU A 476 8.18 -13.06 -6.73
CA GLU A 476 8.21 -13.91 -7.91
C GLU A 476 7.37 -15.16 -7.68
N VAL A 477 6.84 -15.74 -8.75
CA VAL A 477 6.13 -17.03 -8.72
C VAL A 477 7.14 -18.16 -8.86
N TRP A 478 7.05 -19.13 -7.97
CA TRP A 478 7.90 -20.31 -7.93
C TRP A 478 7.06 -21.57 -7.98
N LEU A 479 7.48 -22.53 -8.80
CA LEU A 479 6.93 -23.88 -8.88
C LEU A 479 7.83 -24.85 -8.12
N ILE A 480 7.21 -25.78 -7.41
CA ILE A 480 7.87 -26.81 -6.61
C ILE A 480 7.31 -28.16 -7.04
N GLU A 481 8.19 -29.01 -7.56
CA GLU A 481 7.87 -30.37 -8.01
C GLU A 481 8.99 -31.30 -7.54
N ASN A 482 8.67 -32.35 -6.79
CA ASN A 482 9.65 -33.31 -6.26
C ASN A 482 10.83 -32.64 -5.51
N GLY A 483 10.55 -31.55 -4.79
CA GLY A 483 11.55 -30.76 -4.06
C GLY A 483 12.38 -29.79 -4.92
N ILE A 484 12.19 -29.78 -6.24
CA ILE A 484 12.89 -28.86 -7.16
C ILE A 484 12.13 -27.54 -7.23
N PHE A 485 12.80 -26.45 -6.88
CA PHE A 485 12.25 -25.10 -6.98
C PHE A 485 12.62 -24.45 -8.31
N THR A 486 11.61 -24.14 -9.12
CA THR A 486 11.76 -23.48 -10.42
C THR A 486 11.12 -22.09 -10.37
N GLN A 487 11.90 -21.05 -10.67
CA GLN A 487 11.38 -19.70 -10.85
C GLN A 487 10.58 -19.65 -12.16
N LEU A 488 9.32 -19.19 -12.10
CA LEU A 488 8.46 -19.08 -13.29
C LEU A 488 8.39 -17.66 -13.85
N THR A 489 8.70 -16.66 -13.04
CA THR A 489 8.57 -15.24 -13.43
C THR A 489 9.85 -14.46 -13.18
N HIS A 490 10.04 -13.38 -13.95
CA HIS A 490 11.13 -12.42 -13.80
C HIS A 490 10.55 -11.01 -13.86
N LEU A 491 9.79 -10.64 -12.84
CA LEU A 491 8.97 -9.43 -12.86
C LEU A 491 9.80 -8.19 -12.46
N LYS A 492 9.40 -7.03 -13.00
CA LYS A 492 9.78 -5.74 -12.42
C LYS A 492 9.04 -5.57 -11.09
N ASP A 493 9.49 -4.67 -10.21
CA ASP A 493 8.90 -4.48 -8.87
C ASP A 493 7.36 -4.35 -8.96
N SER A 494 6.67 -5.43 -8.60
CA SER A 494 5.22 -5.60 -8.76
C SER A 494 4.66 -6.35 -7.56
N LYS A 495 3.38 -6.12 -7.26
CA LYS A 495 2.71 -6.82 -6.16
C LYS A 495 1.97 -8.05 -6.66
N LEU A 496 2.34 -9.22 -6.15
CA LEU A 496 1.64 -10.48 -6.37
C LEU A 496 0.74 -10.81 -5.17
N THR A 497 -0.46 -11.35 -5.41
CA THR A 497 -1.44 -11.58 -4.32
C THR A 497 -2.24 -12.88 -4.39
N TYR A 498 -2.21 -13.57 -5.53
CA TYR A 498 -3.07 -14.70 -5.81
C TYR A 498 -2.37 -15.66 -6.77
N LEU A 499 -2.54 -16.96 -6.55
CA LEU A 499 -2.13 -18.07 -7.40
C LEU A 499 -3.28 -19.09 -7.46
N LEU A 500 -3.50 -19.70 -8.62
CA LEU A 500 -4.43 -20.82 -8.78
C LEU A 500 -4.03 -21.70 -9.97
N PHE A 501 -3.91 -23.01 -9.74
CA PHE A 501 -3.74 -23.96 -10.84
C PHE A 501 -5.04 -24.15 -11.62
N SER A 502 -4.90 -24.41 -12.92
CA SER A 502 -6.01 -24.90 -13.73
C SER A 502 -6.34 -26.36 -13.41
N SER A 503 -7.53 -26.82 -13.80
CA SER A 503 -8.04 -28.13 -13.37
C SER A 503 -7.16 -29.31 -13.76
N ASN A 504 -6.41 -29.21 -14.87
CA ASN A 504 -5.46 -30.23 -15.30
C ASN A 504 -4.00 -29.95 -14.89
N GLY A 505 -3.74 -28.87 -14.13
CA GLY A 505 -2.40 -28.50 -13.68
C GLY A 505 -1.43 -28.11 -14.81
N SER A 506 -1.94 -27.75 -16.00
CA SER A 506 -1.14 -27.27 -17.14
C SER A 506 -0.92 -25.76 -17.12
N LYS A 507 -1.77 -25.00 -16.42
CA LYS A 507 -1.67 -23.55 -16.32
C LYS A 507 -1.70 -23.09 -14.87
N LEU A 508 -1.11 -21.93 -14.64
CA LEU A 508 -1.10 -21.26 -13.35
C LEU A 508 -1.54 -19.80 -13.55
N LEU A 509 -2.66 -19.44 -12.94
CA LEU A 509 -3.15 -18.07 -12.91
C LEU A 509 -2.51 -17.32 -11.74
N PHE A 510 -2.15 -16.06 -11.95
CA PHE A 510 -1.65 -15.19 -10.89
C PHE A 510 -2.17 -13.77 -11.03
N LYS A 511 -2.27 -13.04 -9.92
CA LYS A 511 -2.64 -11.61 -9.92
C LYS A 511 -1.44 -10.73 -9.64
N GLN A 512 -1.08 -9.91 -10.62
CA GLN A 512 -0.03 -8.90 -10.55
C GLN A 512 -0.66 -7.50 -10.56
N ASP A 513 -0.52 -6.78 -9.45
CA ASP A 513 -1.14 -5.50 -9.18
C ASP A 513 -2.67 -5.54 -9.40
N THR A 514 -3.13 -5.08 -10.57
CA THR A 514 -4.54 -5.08 -10.99
C THR A 514 -4.82 -6.03 -12.15
N GLN A 515 -3.80 -6.63 -12.75
CA GLN A 515 -3.91 -7.50 -13.91
C GLN A 515 -3.85 -8.99 -13.52
N LEU A 516 -4.45 -9.84 -14.36
CA LEU A 516 -4.29 -11.28 -14.27
C LEU A 516 -3.28 -11.75 -15.31
N GLY A 517 -2.25 -12.45 -14.84
CA GLY A 517 -1.33 -13.18 -15.68
C GLY A 517 -1.66 -14.67 -15.66
N LEU A 518 -1.41 -15.34 -16.78
CA LEU A 518 -1.58 -16.77 -16.97
C LEU A 518 -0.25 -17.34 -17.44
N ILE A 519 0.29 -18.29 -16.70
CA ILE A 519 1.50 -19.03 -17.06
C ILE A 519 1.08 -20.37 -17.64
N ASP A 520 1.52 -20.65 -18.86
CA ASP A 520 1.47 -22.00 -19.43
C ASP A 520 2.70 -22.77 -18.94
N LEU A 521 2.51 -23.85 -18.17
CA LEU A 521 3.60 -24.52 -17.45
C LEU A 521 4.47 -25.39 -18.37
N THR A 522 3.98 -25.74 -19.55
CA THR A 522 4.73 -26.51 -20.55
C THR A 522 5.69 -25.61 -21.33
N SER A 523 5.17 -24.50 -21.87
CA SER A 523 5.95 -23.54 -22.67
C SER A 523 6.68 -22.49 -21.81
N LYS A 524 6.27 -22.33 -20.55
CA LYS A 524 6.67 -21.26 -19.63
C LYS A 524 6.28 -19.86 -20.12
N ALA A 525 5.40 -19.77 -21.10
CA ALA A 525 4.93 -18.50 -21.63
C ALA A 525 3.98 -17.80 -20.64
N ILE A 526 4.13 -16.49 -20.48
CA ILE A 526 3.25 -15.66 -19.66
C ILE A 526 2.36 -14.82 -20.58
N THR A 527 1.05 -14.92 -20.39
CA THR A 527 0.05 -14.11 -21.11
C THR A 527 -0.77 -13.31 -20.11
N TYR A 528 -0.92 -12.01 -20.33
CA TYR A 528 -1.79 -11.17 -19.50
C TYR A 528 -3.20 -11.11 -20.08
N LEU A 529 -4.18 -11.42 -19.24
CA LEU A 529 -5.58 -11.44 -19.63
C LEU A 529 -6.14 -10.01 -19.65
N THR A 530 -6.78 -9.64 -20.75
CA THR A 530 -7.52 -8.37 -20.84
C THR A 530 -8.95 -8.61 -20.37
N LEU A 531 -9.25 -8.24 -19.13
CA LEU A 531 -10.62 -8.29 -18.62
C LEU A 531 -11.36 -6.99 -18.96
N PRO A 532 -12.66 -7.04 -19.31
CA PRO A 532 -13.48 -5.84 -19.52
C PRO A 532 -13.86 -5.12 -18.20
N TYR A 533 -13.19 -5.45 -17.09
CA TYR A 533 -13.58 -5.06 -15.73
C TYR A 533 -12.44 -4.38 -14.98
N SER A 534 -12.76 -3.33 -14.22
CA SER A 534 -11.77 -2.59 -13.41
C SER A 534 -11.61 -3.12 -11.98
N GLU A 535 -12.62 -3.81 -11.44
CA GLU A 535 -12.62 -4.30 -10.05
C GLU A 535 -13.23 -5.70 -9.99
N PHE A 536 -12.41 -6.68 -9.60
CA PHE A 536 -12.79 -8.09 -9.50
C PHE A 536 -12.08 -8.76 -8.31
N LYS A 537 -12.78 -9.70 -7.65
CA LYS A 537 -12.20 -10.62 -6.66
C LYS A 537 -11.40 -11.73 -7.38
N PRO A 538 -10.54 -12.48 -6.67
CA PRO A 538 -9.79 -13.56 -7.31
C PRO A 538 -10.70 -14.52 -8.09
N PRO A 539 -10.40 -14.78 -9.37
CA PRO A 539 -11.19 -15.68 -10.21
C PRO A 539 -10.82 -17.14 -9.95
N VAL A 540 -11.72 -18.07 -10.24
CA VAL A 540 -11.43 -19.50 -10.29
C VAL A 540 -11.62 -20.06 -11.69
N PHE A 541 -10.93 -21.13 -12.06
CA PHE A 541 -11.26 -21.87 -13.28
C PHE A 541 -12.62 -22.54 -13.12
N ALA A 542 -13.50 -22.45 -14.11
CA ALA A 542 -14.72 -23.26 -14.09
C ALA A 542 -14.32 -24.75 -14.04
N CYS A 543 -15.02 -25.56 -13.24
CA CYS A 543 -14.71 -26.98 -13.09
C CYS A 543 -14.51 -27.68 -14.44
N HIS A 544 -13.41 -28.43 -14.55
CA HIS A 544 -12.98 -29.14 -15.76
C HIS A 544 -12.77 -28.24 -17.01
N SER A 545 -12.55 -26.94 -16.83
CA SER A 545 -12.29 -25.99 -17.92
C SER A 545 -10.93 -25.32 -17.81
N GLU A 546 -10.16 -25.38 -18.89
CA GLU A 546 -8.86 -24.72 -19.01
C GLU A 546 -8.93 -23.32 -19.63
N GLN A 547 -10.15 -22.87 -19.96
CA GLN A 547 -10.40 -21.71 -20.80
C GLN A 547 -11.36 -20.70 -20.17
N THR A 548 -12.16 -21.16 -19.21
CA THR A 548 -13.25 -20.39 -18.63
C THR A 548 -12.94 -20.08 -17.19
N LEU A 549 -13.08 -18.81 -16.83
CA LEU A 549 -12.97 -18.31 -15.46
C LEU A 549 -14.36 -17.96 -14.92
N LEU A 550 -14.56 -18.19 -13.63
CA LEU A 550 -15.67 -17.70 -12.83
C LEU A 550 -15.12 -16.64 -11.87
N LEU A 551 -15.71 -15.45 -11.86
CA LEU A 551 -15.17 -14.35 -11.06
C LEU A 551 -16.25 -13.38 -10.57
N PRO A 552 -16.21 -12.99 -9.28
CA PRO A 552 -16.99 -11.86 -8.80
C PRO A 552 -16.43 -10.53 -9.33
N VAL A 553 -17.28 -9.77 -10.01
CA VAL A 553 -16.97 -8.45 -10.59
C VAL A 553 -17.81 -7.40 -9.90
N ARG A 554 -17.22 -6.24 -9.61
CA ARG A 554 -17.96 -5.11 -9.04
C ARG A 554 -18.48 -4.17 -10.11
N GLU A 555 -19.79 -4.00 -10.15
CA GLU A 555 -20.49 -3.05 -11.03
C GLU A 555 -21.53 -2.29 -10.22
N ASN A 556 -21.62 -0.97 -10.40
CA ASN A 556 -22.56 -0.11 -9.66
C ASN A 556 -22.52 -0.33 -8.13
N ASN A 557 -21.31 -0.50 -7.57
CA ASN A 557 -21.04 -0.81 -6.16
C ASN A 557 -21.53 -2.17 -5.65
N GLN A 558 -22.08 -3.04 -6.49
CA GLN A 558 -22.52 -4.39 -6.14
C GLN A 558 -21.61 -5.45 -6.77
N TRP A 559 -21.47 -6.61 -6.15
CA TRP A 559 -20.73 -7.74 -6.71
C TRP A 559 -21.67 -8.66 -7.48
N HIS A 560 -21.27 -9.05 -8.68
CA HIS A 560 -22.00 -9.96 -9.56
C HIS A 560 -21.07 -11.10 -9.98
N LEU A 561 -21.60 -12.31 -10.16
CA LEU A 561 -20.82 -13.44 -10.65
C LEU A 561 -20.82 -13.45 -12.18
N TYR A 562 -19.63 -13.55 -12.75
CA TYR A 562 -19.43 -13.64 -14.20
C TYR A 562 -18.74 -14.93 -14.61
N LYS A 563 -19.09 -15.41 -15.80
CA LYS A 563 -18.38 -16.42 -16.57
C LYS A 563 -17.61 -15.73 -17.69
N TYR A 564 -16.31 -15.94 -17.77
CA TYR A 564 -15.44 -15.30 -18.74
C TYR A 564 -14.60 -16.33 -19.49
N ASN A 565 -14.69 -16.36 -20.82
CA ASN A 565 -13.83 -17.20 -21.64
C ASN A 565 -12.58 -16.42 -22.07
N MET A 566 -11.40 -16.91 -21.69
CA MET A 566 -10.13 -16.19 -21.87
C MET A 566 -9.70 -16.03 -23.34
N TYR A 567 -10.19 -16.89 -24.24
CA TYR A 567 -9.78 -16.91 -25.65
C TYR A 567 -10.69 -16.09 -26.54
N SER A 568 -12.00 -16.33 -26.46
CA SER A 568 -13.02 -15.55 -27.17
C SER A 568 -13.24 -14.17 -26.56
N GLN A 569 -12.78 -13.96 -25.31
CA GLN A 569 -13.05 -12.77 -24.49
C GLN A 569 -14.56 -12.53 -24.26
N HIS A 570 -15.38 -13.54 -24.53
CA HIS A 570 -16.80 -13.50 -24.24
C HIS A 570 -17.02 -13.56 -22.74
N SER A 571 -17.91 -12.69 -22.25
CA SER A 571 -18.26 -12.62 -20.84
C SER A 571 -19.77 -12.62 -20.66
N GLU A 572 -20.25 -13.40 -19.70
CA GLU A 572 -21.65 -13.59 -19.39
C GLU A 572 -21.87 -13.40 -17.89
N ARG A 573 -22.89 -12.61 -17.51
CA ARG A 573 -23.26 -12.48 -16.11
C ARG A 573 -24.15 -13.65 -15.71
N LEU A 574 -23.72 -14.44 -14.72
CA LEU A 574 -24.47 -15.60 -14.24
C LEU A 574 -25.45 -15.23 -13.12
N LEU A 575 -25.00 -14.40 -12.17
CA LEU A 575 -25.76 -14.10 -10.97
C LEU A 575 -25.54 -12.67 -10.49
N ASN A 576 -26.60 -12.06 -9.94
CA ASN A 576 -26.57 -10.69 -9.46
C ASN A 576 -26.44 -10.62 -7.93
N ASN A 577 -25.79 -9.56 -7.46
CA ASN A 577 -25.78 -9.16 -6.05
C ASN A 577 -25.38 -10.28 -5.09
N ILE A 578 -24.22 -10.88 -5.37
CA ILE A 578 -23.52 -11.76 -4.44
C ILE A 578 -22.58 -10.94 -3.56
N ASN A 579 -22.02 -11.53 -2.52
CA ASN A 579 -20.80 -11.04 -1.92
C ASN A 579 -19.62 -11.85 -2.45
N ASP A 580 -19.68 -13.17 -2.34
CA ASP A 580 -18.56 -14.05 -2.66
C ASP A 580 -19.00 -15.38 -3.28
N PHE A 581 -18.05 -16.12 -3.88
CA PHE A 581 -18.29 -17.34 -4.64
C PHE A 581 -17.17 -18.37 -4.42
N HIS A 582 -17.56 -19.63 -4.22
CA HIS A 582 -16.68 -20.80 -4.27
C HIS A 582 -17.37 -21.96 -4.99
N GLN A 583 -16.58 -22.92 -5.42
CA GLN A 583 -17.04 -24.10 -6.14
C GLN A 583 -16.43 -25.35 -5.53
N ASN A 584 -17.15 -26.45 -5.62
CA ASN A 584 -16.67 -27.78 -5.28
C ASN A 584 -16.75 -28.64 -6.55
N CYS A 585 -15.60 -28.83 -7.20
CA CYS A 585 -15.55 -29.52 -8.47
C CYS A 585 -15.70 -31.04 -8.36
N ASP A 586 -15.43 -31.63 -7.20
CA ASP A 586 -15.63 -33.07 -6.97
C ASP A 586 -17.11 -33.42 -7.05
N LEU A 587 -17.96 -32.55 -6.52
CA LEU A 587 -19.43 -32.71 -6.53
C LEU A 587 -20.13 -31.91 -7.65
N GLY A 588 -19.39 -31.10 -8.40
CA GLY A 588 -19.97 -30.21 -9.41
C GLY A 588 -20.94 -29.17 -8.83
N THR A 589 -20.73 -28.75 -7.59
CA THR A 589 -21.61 -27.82 -6.86
C THR A 589 -20.99 -26.44 -6.71
N TYR A 590 -21.84 -25.42 -6.58
CA TYR A 590 -21.45 -24.02 -6.53
C TYR A 590 -22.14 -23.31 -5.38
N TYR A 591 -21.42 -22.39 -4.74
CA TYR A 591 -21.89 -21.73 -3.53
C TYR A 591 -21.62 -20.23 -3.59
N VAL A 592 -22.53 -19.46 -3.01
CA VAL A 592 -22.41 -18.00 -2.90
C VAL A 592 -22.79 -17.51 -1.53
N THR A 593 -22.29 -16.34 -1.17
CA THR A 593 -22.82 -15.55 -0.06
C THR A 593 -23.53 -14.33 -0.63
N GLN A 594 -24.49 -13.76 0.11
CA GLN A 594 -25.21 -12.56 -0.33
C GLN A 594 -24.95 -11.38 0.61
N PRO A 595 -24.98 -10.12 0.11
CA PRO A 595 -24.90 -8.95 0.97
C PRO A 595 -26.03 -8.95 2.00
N ASP A 596 -25.69 -8.59 3.24
CA ASP A 596 -26.62 -8.46 4.38
C ASP A 596 -27.43 -9.72 4.73
N LYS A 597 -27.04 -10.89 4.22
CA LYS A 597 -27.62 -12.19 4.58
C LYS A 597 -26.62 -13.05 5.35
N LEU A 598 -27.15 -13.89 6.24
CA LEU A 598 -26.40 -14.92 6.94
C LEU A 598 -26.31 -16.19 6.09
N GLY A 599 -25.20 -16.90 6.24
CA GLY A 599 -24.94 -18.19 5.63
C GLY A 599 -24.40 -18.18 4.20
N ILE A 600 -24.16 -19.40 3.72
CA ILE A 600 -23.65 -19.75 2.41
C ILE A 600 -24.76 -20.52 1.69
N TYR A 601 -25.07 -20.10 0.46
CA TYR A 601 -26.20 -20.58 -0.31
C TYR A 601 -25.71 -21.38 -1.52
N PRO A 602 -26.26 -22.58 -1.78
CA PRO A 602 -26.00 -23.33 -3.00
C PRO A 602 -26.64 -22.67 -4.22
N LEU A 603 -26.08 -22.96 -5.40
CA LEU A 603 -26.66 -22.65 -6.69
C LEU A 603 -27.20 -23.91 -7.36
N ASP A 604 -28.32 -23.79 -8.06
CA ASP A 604 -28.82 -24.85 -8.95
C ASP A 604 -28.08 -24.86 -10.30
N SER A 605 -28.45 -25.81 -11.16
CA SER A 605 -27.89 -25.95 -12.52
C SER A 605 -28.13 -24.73 -13.43
N ASN A 606 -29.08 -23.85 -13.08
CA ASN A 606 -29.42 -22.63 -13.81
C ASN A 606 -28.81 -21.39 -13.15
N TRP A 607 -27.82 -21.56 -12.26
CA TRP A 607 -27.15 -20.50 -11.52
C TRP A 607 -28.09 -19.67 -10.63
N GLN A 608 -29.22 -20.23 -10.22
CA GLN A 608 -30.13 -19.59 -9.27
C GLN A 608 -29.82 -20.02 -7.85
N ILE A 609 -29.98 -19.07 -6.92
CA ILE A 609 -29.75 -19.31 -5.50
C ILE A 609 -30.87 -20.19 -4.96
N THR A 610 -30.51 -21.33 -4.37
CA THR A 610 -31.44 -22.19 -3.66
C THR A 610 -31.46 -21.83 -2.18
N THR A 611 -32.64 -21.92 -1.56
CA THR A 611 -32.85 -21.60 -0.14
C THR A 611 -33.22 -22.81 0.70
N GLU A 612 -33.24 -24.00 0.09
CA GLU A 612 -33.55 -25.25 0.76
C GLU A 612 -32.51 -25.59 1.85
N HIS A 613 -31.24 -25.27 1.57
CA HIS A 613 -30.11 -25.66 2.41
C HIS A 613 -29.12 -24.51 2.52
N ILE A 614 -29.16 -23.80 3.65
CA ILE A 614 -28.23 -22.70 3.93
C ILE A 614 -27.18 -23.20 4.93
N PHE A 615 -25.91 -23.17 4.52
CA PHE A 615 -24.79 -23.58 5.37
C PHE A 615 -24.35 -22.43 6.27
N PHE A 616 -24.00 -22.73 7.52
CA PHE A 616 -23.62 -21.73 8.52
C PHE A 616 -24.61 -20.54 8.60
N ALA A 617 -25.92 -20.84 8.67
CA ALA A 617 -26.99 -19.85 8.64
C ALA A 617 -27.02 -18.85 9.81
N ASP A 618 -26.14 -19.02 10.80
CA ASP A 618 -26.01 -18.21 12.01
C ASP A 618 -25.03 -17.03 11.88
N ARG A 619 -24.29 -16.93 10.77
CA ARG A 619 -23.18 -15.97 10.63
C ARG A 619 -23.07 -15.36 9.24
N GLN A 620 -22.42 -14.19 9.17
CA GLN A 620 -22.18 -13.50 7.91
C GLN A 620 -20.75 -13.76 7.40
N PHE A 621 -20.62 -13.97 6.10
CA PHE A 621 -19.33 -14.15 5.43
C PHE A 621 -19.05 -12.96 4.52
N ASN A 622 -18.20 -12.05 5.01
CA ASN A 622 -17.90 -10.80 4.31
C ASN A 622 -16.63 -10.84 3.44
N HIS A 623 -15.80 -11.88 3.58
CA HIS A 623 -14.51 -11.99 2.88
C HIS A 623 -14.29 -13.39 2.31
N PHE A 624 -13.68 -13.44 1.13
CA PHE A 624 -13.59 -14.68 0.34
C PHE A 624 -12.68 -15.75 0.90
N ARG A 625 -11.74 -15.35 1.74
CA ARG A 625 -10.85 -16.30 2.43
C ARG A 625 -11.45 -16.84 3.73
N HIS A 626 -12.65 -16.45 4.13
CA HIS A 626 -13.22 -16.92 5.41
C HIS A 626 -13.91 -18.27 5.31
N TRP A 627 -14.13 -18.78 4.11
CA TRP A 627 -14.83 -20.03 3.86
C TRP A 627 -14.37 -20.62 2.53
N ASP A 628 -14.60 -21.93 2.36
CA ASP A 628 -14.29 -22.68 1.14
C ASP A 628 -15.16 -23.97 1.08
N ALA A 629 -15.20 -24.67 -0.05
CA ALA A 629 -15.96 -25.90 -0.21
C ALA A 629 -15.16 -26.96 -1.00
N ASP A 630 -14.98 -28.14 -0.42
CA ASP A 630 -14.16 -29.21 -1.00
C ASP A 630 -14.60 -30.58 -0.44
N GLY A 631 -14.59 -31.61 -1.29
CA GLY A 631 -15.10 -32.93 -0.93
C GLY A 631 -16.55 -32.91 -0.43
N GLU A 632 -16.83 -33.52 0.71
CA GLU A 632 -18.19 -33.61 1.27
C GLU A 632 -18.54 -32.47 2.25
N TYR A 633 -17.73 -31.40 2.28
CA TYR A 633 -17.80 -30.39 3.34
C TYR A 633 -17.75 -28.96 2.83
N ILE A 634 -18.36 -28.07 3.63
CA ILE A 634 -18.10 -26.62 3.60
C ILE A 634 -17.29 -26.24 4.83
N TYR A 635 -16.22 -25.50 4.60
CA TYR A 635 -15.29 -25.05 5.64
C TYR A 635 -15.47 -23.57 5.93
N ALA A 636 -15.34 -23.19 7.19
CA ALA A 636 -15.39 -21.79 7.62
C ALA A 636 -14.37 -21.52 8.71
N LEU A 637 -13.74 -20.35 8.68
CA LEU A 637 -12.83 -19.90 9.72
C LEU A 637 -13.61 -19.20 10.85
N GLU A 638 -13.41 -19.64 12.09
CA GLU A 638 -13.92 -18.99 13.30
C GLU A 638 -12.74 -18.37 14.07
N GLY A 639 -12.66 -17.05 14.09
CA GLY A 639 -11.49 -16.33 14.61
C GLY A 639 -10.23 -16.55 13.76
N GLN A 640 -9.08 -16.80 14.39
CA GLN A 640 -7.80 -17.05 13.71
C GLN A 640 -7.27 -18.47 13.93
N ASN A 641 -7.95 -19.25 14.76
CA ASN A 641 -7.43 -20.49 15.34
C ASN A 641 -8.43 -21.64 15.34
N GLN A 642 -9.64 -21.48 14.78
CA GLN A 642 -10.63 -22.55 14.68
C GLN A 642 -11.13 -22.70 13.25
N LEU A 643 -11.15 -23.95 12.79
CA LEU A 643 -11.75 -24.37 11.54
C LEU A 643 -13.06 -25.08 11.83
N LEU A 644 -14.15 -24.57 11.25
CA LEU A 644 -15.44 -25.22 11.22
C LEU A 644 -15.55 -26.03 9.94
N GLN A 645 -16.10 -27.22 10.06
CA GLN A 645 -16.35 -28.13 8.95
C GLN A 645 -17.80 -28.58 9.05
N GLN A 646 -18.62 -28.23 8.06
CA GLN A 646 -20.01 -28.65 7.98
C GLN A 646 -20.18 -29.69 6.88
N HIS A 647 -20.66 -30.88 7.23
CA HIS A 647 -20.95 -31.94 6.24
C HIS A 647 -22.14 -31.55 5.38
N ILE A 648 -22.05 -31.73 4.06
CA ILE A 648 -23.07 -31.26 3.11
C ILE A 648 -24.41 -31.99 3.31
N GLU A 649 -24.40 -33.32 3.40
CA GLU A 649 -25.63 -34.12 3.54
C GLU A 649 -26.17 -34.18 4.99
N SER A 650 -25.34 -34.61 5.96
CA SER A 650 -25.77 -34.78 7.36
C SER A 650 -25.96 -33.45 8.09
N LYS A 651 -25.37 -32.36 7.58
CA LYS A 651 -25.39 -31.00 8.16
C LYS A 651 -24.68 -30.88 9.50
N GLU A 652 -24.02 -31.94 9.95
CA GLU A 652 -23.23 -31.94 11.18
C GLU A 652 -22.08 -30.94 11.07
N ILE A 653 -21.85 -30.18 12.14
CA ILE A 653 -20.76 -29.20 12.23
C ILE A 653 -19.73 -29.70 13.23
N THR A 654 -18.53 -29.92 12.74
CA THR A 654 -17.36 -30.26 13.56
C THR A 654 -16.48 -29.02 13.72
N ARG A 655 -15.99 -28.79 14.94
CA ARG A 655 -15.00 -27.75 15.24
C ARG A 655 -13.63 -28.38 15.40
N ARG A 656 -12.63 -27.85 14.72
CA ARG A 656 -11.24 -28.33 14.81
C ARG A 656 -10.30 -27.17 15.12
N GLU A 657 -9.40 -27.38 16.08
CA GLU A 657 -8.43 -26.35 16.47
C GLU A 657 -7.21 -26.33 15.54
N ILE A 658 -6.82 -25.13 15.13
CA ILE A 658 -5.64 -24.85 14.28
C ILE A 658 -4.74 -23.78 14.93
N GLN A 659 -4.66 -23.75 16.27
CA GLN A 659 -4.03 -22.68 17.06
C GLN A 659 -2.60 -22.33 16.64
N GLU A 660 -1.77 -23.32 16.28
CA GLU A 660 -0.38 -23.09 15.89
C GLU A 660 -0.18 -22.41 14.53
N LEU A 661 -1.25 -22.28 13.75
CA LEU A 661 -1.19 -21.81 12.36
C LEU A 661 -1.56 -20.34 12.22
N GLN A 662 -2.42 -19.82 13.11
CA GLN A 662 -2.91 -18.43 13.15
C GLN A 662 -3.10 -17.81 11.76
N THR A 663 -4.26 -18.03 11.15
CA THR A 663 -4.54 -17.56 9.78
C THR A 663 -5.67 -16.55 9.73
N TRP A 664 -5.62 -15.67 8.73
CA TRP A 664 -6.68 -14.72 8.37
C TRP A 664 -7.50 -15.21 7.17
N GLY A 665 -7.25 -16.44 6.72
CA GLY A 665 -7.96 -17.02 5.61
C GLY A 665 -7.62 -18.48 5.35
N ILE A 666 -8.51 -19.16 4.64
CA ILE A 666 -8.40 -20.56 4.26
C ILE A 666 -8.43 -20.69 2.73
N ASN A 667 -7.80 -21.76 2.26
CA ASN A 667 -7.89 -22.29 0.91
C ASN A 667 -7.86 -23.82 1.07
N VAL A 668 -8.89 -24.52 0.64
CA VAL A 668 -8.99 -25.97 0.77
C VAL A 668 -8.94 -26.59 -0.63
N GLU A 669 -7.96 -27.44 -0.86
CA GLU A 669 -7.77 -28.11 -2.14
C GLU A 669 -7.50 -29.59 -1.88
N TYR A 670 -8.34 -30.48 -2.43
CA TYR A 670 -8.16 -31.94 -2.36
C TYR A 670 -8.08 -32.49 -0.93
N GLY A 671 -8.91 -31.99 -0.01
CA GLY A 671 -8.92 -32.35 1.41
C GLY A 671 -7.75 -31.78 2.22
N HIS A 672 -6.97 -30.86 1.64
CA HIS A 672 -5.85 -30.20 2.31
C HIS A 672 -6.13 -28.71 2.51
N LEU A 673 -6.02 -28.25 3.76
CA LEU A 673 -6.02 -26.82 4.07
C LEU A 673 -4.64 -26.23 3.81
N ILE A 674 -4.55 -25.28 2.88
CA ILE A 674 -3.31 -24.58 2.52
C ILE A 674 -3.30 -23.20 3.18
N LEU A 675 -2.20 -22.89 3.89
CA LEU A 675 -2.05 -21.63 4.61
C LEU A 675 -0.60 -21.19 4.72
N ASN A 676 -0.39 -19.96 5.20
CA ASN A 676 0.94 -19.44 5.46
C ASN A 676 1.20 -19.48 6.97
N LYS A 677 2.19 -20.27 7.40
CA LYS A 677 2.65 -20.28 8.78
C LYS A 677 3.71 -19.18 8.96
N SER A 678 3.46 -18.21 9.83
CA SER A 678 4.41 -17.14 10.14
C SER A 678 5.48 -17.59 11.13
N HIS A 679 6.70 -17.08 10.98
CA HIS A 679 7.80 -17.30 11.91
C HIS A 679 8.47 -15.96 12.24
N SER A 680 8.85 -15.81 13.51
CA SER A 680 9.62 -14.67 13.98
C SER A 680 11.08 -14.83 13.56
N MET A 681 11.66 -13.75 13.05
CA MET A 681 13.04 -13.68 12.57
C MET A 681 13.84 -12.71 13.43
N ASN A 682 15.17 -12.86 13.48
CA ASN A 682 16.02 -11.91 14.20
C ASN A 682 16.38 -10.71 13.32
N THR A 683 16.40 -9.52 13.91
CA THR A 683 16.94 -8.30 13.28
C THR A 683 18.10 -7.76 14.11
N PHE A 684 18.96 -6.93 13.53
CA PHE A 684 20.04 -6.27 14.26
C PHE A 684 20.15 -4.80 13.86
N VAL A 685 20.66 -3.96 14.77
CA VAL A 685 21.10 -2.60 14.41
C VAL A 685 22.50 -2.69 13.84
N GLY A 686 22.74 -2.03 12.71
CA GLY A 686 24.05 -1.95 12.08
C GLY A 686 24.43 -0.54 11.65
N GLU A 687 25.72 -0.34 11.41
CA GLU A 687 26.32 0.90 10.94
C GLU A 687 27.07 0.72 9.61
N THR A 688 27.12 1.79 8.82
CA THR A 688 27.98 1.89 7.62
C THR A 688 28.34 3.36 7.38
N GLU A 689 29.41 3.63 6.63
CA GLU A 689 29.78 4.99 6.25
C GLU A 689 29.24 5.37 4.87
N ILE A 690 28.76 6.60 4.76
CA ILE A 690 28.29 7.19 3.50
C ILE A 690 29.39 8.06 2.91
N SER A 691 29.58 7.94 1.58
CA SER A 691 30.54 8.75 0.84
C SER A 691 30.24 10.24 1.01
N LYS A 692 31.30 11.04 1.20
CA LYS A 692 31.21 12.52 1.23
C LYS A 692 30.59 13.11 -0.02
N SER A 693 30.70 12.44 -1.17
CA SER A 693 30.13 12.94 -2.43
C SER A 693 28.61 12.80 -2.53
N LEU A 694 28.00 12.01 -1.63
CA LEU A 694 26.57 11.72 -1.59
C LEU A 694 25.82 12.48 -0.48
N LEU A 695 26.57 13.16 0.40
CA LEU A 695 26.08 14.01 1.50
C LEU A 695 26.22 15.48 1.08
#